data_AF-A0A0Q4SQT4-F1
#
_entry.id   AF-A0A0Q4SQT4-F1
#
_cell.length_a   1.000
_cell.length_b   1.000
_cell.length_c   1.000
_cell.angle_alpha   90.00
_cell.angle_beta   90.00
_cell.angle_gamma   90.00
#
_symmetry.space_group_name_H-M   'P 1'
#
loop_
_entity.id
_entity.type
_entity.pdbx_description
1 polymer ?
#
loop_
_entity_poly.entity_id
_entity_poly.type
_entity_poly.pdbx_seq_one_letter_code
_entity_poly.pdbx_strand_id
1 'polypeptide(L)'
;MKKNLLILTLFLVSIQTWAQQVQINEASGWLESAFVKWQPVSNAQTYNVYYTGNGFVDKKIDDQLIRNYGSYYRADIPGLKAGTYTVKVKPVLSGTEGTGSVTSNLNVLAQDRNGFAFDGGRIPGGYNADGTPKAGAVILYITQNTKNTISMDITGASSNPCVGLQNILYAIKKGKDTRPFIIRLIGNITDMTVMEGGDVVIENANNASSYITLEGVGTDAVANGWGVRLKSASNIEVSNIGVMNCNSTAGDNIGMQQDNDHVWVHNCDLFYGNAGSDADQIKGDGALDNKTSTYITLAYNHFWDSGKASLLGLSEGTTSGLYITYHHNWFDHSDSRHPRVRYYSAHIYNNYFDGVSKYGSGSTLGSSLFVEGNYYRNSKYPMLTSLQGSDIWDETNQVNNAGTMGTFSGEAGGSIKAFNNTFDADIATNNMRFVAYGDTNPLYNISGKISSTTDFDAYVASTRGEIVSSNVKSKSGANNYNNFDTNAAFYVKNLVIDQPAVAKTKTTQYAGRVSGGDLKWTFNNSVDDKSSLVITALKSALTNYTSTLVSVQGEGTPPANPQTLTSTTNNNQTVTSGTAISSIVFTWGGTATDATVTGLPASGITFVKNATAKTITISGTPTATISYSITTTGTGTVATGSGTITVSAASAQTLTSTSNNNQTVASGTAIGSIVFTWGGSATDATVTGLPASGISFIKNTSAKTITISGTPTATVSYSIVTTGTGTATTGSGTITVTTNNPGTDQIHNFTTSGKTSSFYTITGNMNSADGSVTYAGLTLTARLKIESSTSITYTTTSASTLTLIFDSNFTGTIKVNNVSYTASSGIVTASIPAGANTITKGSVANLFYISTKYNSGTAKMAQTTELTETETATESKVILYPNPVTNTLYLSNVNQKVEQILVYNLSGLLVKSAGKDTESIDLNQLIPGTYLVKVSTNEGSFTQTILKK
;
A
#
# COMPACT_ATOMS: atom_id res chain seq x y z
N MET A 1 19.84 85.40 35.43
CA MET A 1 20.62 84.20 35.00
C MET A 1 21.16 83.49 36.25
N LYS A 2 21.65 82.23 36.15
CA LYS A 2 22.20 81.42 37.27
C LYS A 2 21.25 80.93 38.40
N LYS A 3 19.99 80.56 38.11
CA LYS A 3 19.20 79.68 39.02
C LYS A 3 18.41 78.53 38.36
N ASN A 4 18.04 78.65 37.08
CA ASN A 4 17.20 77.63 36.40
C ASN A 4 18.01 76.50 35.71
N LEU A 5 19.32 76.39 35.96
CA LEU A 5 20.22 75.43 35.30
C LEU A 5 20.74 74.32 36.25
N LEU A 6 20.01 74.06 37.35
CA LEU A 6 20.35 73.02 38.34
C LEU A 6 19.28 71.92 38.47
N ILE A 7 18.13 72.08 37.78
CA ILE A 7 17.01 71.13 37.84
C ILE A 7 16.99 70.22 36.58
N LEU A 8 17.56 70.68 35.46
CA LEU A 8 17.60 69.91 34.20
C LEU A 8 18.71 68.85 34.15
N THR A 9 19.61 68.82 35.13
CA THR A 9 20.67 67.80 35.29
C THR A 9 20.38 66.77 36.39
N LEU A 10 19.22 66.86 37.06
CA LEU A 10 18.78 65.89 38.06
C LEU A 10 17.61 65.00 37.62
N PHE A 11 17.21 65.07 36.34
CA PHE A 11 16.55 63.95 35.67
C PHE A 11 17.59 62.86 35.42
N LEU A 12 17.96 62.16 36.50
CA LEU A 12 18.65 60.88 36.44
C LEU A 12 17.85 59.97 35.52
N VAL A 13 18.49 59.53 34.45
CA VAL A 13 17.91 58.60 33.47
C VAL A 13 17.83 57.23 34.14
N SER A 14 16.82 57.05 34.99
CA SER A 14 16.39 55.77 35.50
C SER A 14 15.68 55.00 34.39
N ILE A 15 16.46 54.58 33.38
CA ILE A 15 16.14 53.38 32.62
C ILE A 15 16.10 52.28 33.68
N GLN A 16 14.90 51.94 34.14
CA GLN A 16 14.72 50.67 34.82
C GLN A 16 14.97 49.60 33.77
N THR A 17 16.20 49.08 33.74
CA THR A 17 16.51 47.83 33.07
C THR A 17 15.75 46.73 33.81
N TRP A 18 14.48 46.55 33.46
CA TRP A 18 13.72 45.36 33.85
C TRP A 18 14.52 44.16 33.35
N ALA A 19 15.11 43.42 34.28
CA ALA A 19 15.80 42.18 33.94
C ALA A 19 14.77 41.28 33.25
N GLN A 20 14.99 40.94 31.98
CA GLN A 20 14.08 40.08 31.23
C GLN A 20 14.08 38.69 31.87
N GLN A 21 13.09 38.48 32.74
CA GLN A 21 12.83 37.20 33.37
C GLN A 21 12.46 36.18 32.29
N VAL A 22 12.99 34.95 32.41
CA VAL A 22 12.71 33.85 31.50
C VAL A 22 11.21 33.57 31.49
N GLN A 23 10.56 33.73 30.33
CA GLN A 23 9.16 33.36 30.15
C GLN A 23 9.08 31.88 29.76
N ILE A 24 8.68 31.03 30.72
CA ILE A 24 8.39 29.62 30.48
C ILE A 24 7.01 29.52 29.80
N ASN A 25 6.95 28.86 28.65
CA ASN A 25 5.74 28.70 27.85
C ASN A 25 5.02 27.37 28.16
N GLU A 26 5.79 26.32 28.43
CA GLU A 26 5.31 24.95 28.54
C GLU A 26 6.29 24.14 29.41
N ALA A 27 5.78 23.28 30.29
CA ALA A 27 6.59 22.33 31.03
C ALA A 27 5.73 21.14 31.47
N SER A 28 6.29 19.93 31.46
CA SER A 28 5.62 18.73 31.98
C SER A 28 6.64 17.70 32.48
N GLY A 29 6.19 16.84 33.39
CA GLY A 29 6.82 15.53 33.59
C GLY A 29 6.29 14.54 32.56
N TRP A 30 7.00 13.43 32.39
CA TRP A 30 6.67 12.32 31.51
C TRP A 30 7.15 11.00 32.14
N LEU A 31 7.23 9.93 31.36
CA LEU A 31 7.92 8.70 31.72
C LEU A 31 9.43 8.99 31.88
N GLU A 32 9.93 8.86 33.11
CA GLU A 32 11.32 8.96 33.57
C GLU A 32 12.12 10.18 33.07
N SER A 33 11.37 11.24 32.75
CA SER A 33 11.87 12.48 32.18
C SER A 33 10.94 13.64 32.50
N ALA A 34 11.47 14.86 32.39
CA ALA A 34 10.68 16.10 32.42
C ALA A 34 11.23 17.07 31.37
N PHE A 35 10.39 17.97 30.86
CA PHE A 35 10.83 18.99 29.91
C PHE A 35 10.29 20.39 30.26
N VAL A 36 10.97 21.41 29.74
CA VAL A 36 10.57 22.82 29.83
C VAL A 36 10.89 23.53 28.51
N LYS A 37 10.01 24.44 28.06
CA LYS A 37 10.19 25.33 26.91
C LYS A 37 10.05 26.79 27.34
N TRP A 38 10.89 27.68 26.80
CA TRP A 38 10.89 29.10 27.16
C TRP A 38 11.24 30.03 25.99
N GLN A 39 10.81 31.29 26.08
CA GLN A 39 11.17 32.33 25.10
C GLN A 39 12.64 32.73 25.21
N PRO A 40 13.33 33.06 24.09
CA PRO A 40 14.67 33.63 24.12
C PRO A 40 14.71 34.96 24.88
N VAL A 41 15.60 35.06 25.87
CA VAL A 41 15.90 36.31 26.59
C VAL A 41 16.91 37.13 25.76
N SER A 42 16.67 38.44 25.63
CA SER A 42 17.52 39.32 24.84
C SER A 42 18.95 39.37 25.38
N ASN A 43 19.94 39.22 24.49
CA ASN A 43 21.38 39.15 24.78
C ASN A 43 21.85 37.93 25.59
N ALA A 44 20.98 36.95 25.90
CA ALA A 44 21.40 35.71 26.53
C ALA A 44 22.32 34.89 25.59
N GLN A 45 23.48 34.48 26.10
CA GLN A 45 24.51 33.74 25.35
C GLN A 45 24.28 32.23 25.45
N THR A 46 23.91 31.77 26.64
CA THR A 46 23.55 30.39 27.00
C THR A 46 22.48 30.43 28.09
N TYR A 47 21.98 29.28 28.51
CA TYR A 47 21.12 29.12 29.68
C TYR A 47 21.71 28.09 30.63
N ASN A 48 21.53 28.26 31.94
CA ASN A 48 21.70 27.16 32.88
C ASN A 48 20.32 26.65 33.28
N VAL A 49 20.13 25.33 33.18
CA VAL A 49 18.90 24.66 33.58
C VAL A 49 19.21 23.71 34.74
N TYR A 50 18.35 23.74 35.75
CA TYR A 50 18.49 23.02 37.01
C TYR A 50 17.19 22.29 37.35
N TYR A 51 17.27 21.15 38.02
CA TYR A 51 16.08 20.53 38.64
C TYR A 51 16.21 20.43 40.17
N THR A 52 15.06 20.44 40.83
CA THR A 52 14.89 20.15 42.26
C THR A 52 13.79 19.11 42.42
N GLY A 53 14.06 18.03 43.16
CA GLY A 53 13.17 16.87 43.33
C GLY A 53 13.93 15.59 43.66
N ASN A 54 13.26 14.60 44.27
CA ASN A 54 13.84 13.31 44.70
C ASN A 54 15.20 13.44 45.43
N GLY A 55 15.30 14.38 46.38
CA GLY A 55 16.51 14.62 47.19
C GLY A 55 17.55 15.56 46.58
N PHE A 56 17.44 15.90 45.29
CA PHE A 56 18.29 16.89 44.64
C PHE A 56 17.70 18.31 44.79
N VAL A 57 18.58 19.30 44.98
CA VAL A 57 18.26 20.73 45.00
C VAL A 57 19.20 21.44 44.01
N ASP A 58 18.62 22.20 43.08
CA ASP A 58 19.31 22.90 41.99
C ASP A 58 20.45 22.08 41.36
N LYS A 59 20.15 20.84 40.96
CA LYS A 59 21.08 20.00 40.19
C LYS A 59 21.10 20.49 38.74
N LYS A 60 22.22 21.08 38.30
CA LYS A 60 22.40 21.47 36.89
C LYS A 60 22.34 20.22 35.99
N ILE A 61 21.71 20.36 34.84
CA ILE A 61 21.75 19.38 33.75
C ILE A 61 22.94 19.63 32.80
N ASP A 62 23.25 18.66 31.97
CA ASP A 62 24.28 18.78 30.93
C ASP A 62 23.84 19.78 29.85
N ASP A 63 24.77 20.56 29.33
CA ASP A 63 24.47 21.65 28.39
C ASP A 63 23.85 21.13 27.08
N GLN A 64 24.21 19.93 26.62
CA GLN A 64 23.68 19.32 25.40
C GLN A 64 22.17 18.97 25.46
N LEU A 65 21.58 18.96 26.65
CA LEU A 65 20.13 18.81 26.81
C LEU A 65 19.37 20.12 26.51
N ILE A 66 20.07 21.27 26.45
CA ILE A 66 19.52 22.60 26.18
C ILE A 66 19.62 22.91 24.68
N ARG A 67 18.48 23.21 24.07
CA ARG A 67 18.29 23.21 22.61
C ARG A 67 17.52 24.43 22.14
N ASN A 68 17.94 25.00 21.01
CA ASN A 68 17.39 26.21 20.42
C ASN A 68 16.59 25.87 19.17
N TYR A 69 15.33 26.34 19.10
CA TYR A 69 14.42 26.17 17.96
C TYR A 69 14.07 27.54 17.33
N GLY A 70 14.92 28.56 17.55
CA GLY A 70 14.82 29.91 17.02
C GLY A 70 13.78 30.77 17.73
N SER A 71 12.52 30.33 17.77
CA SER A 71 11.41 31.02 18.45
C SER A 71 11.23 30.60 19.91
N TYR A 72 11.85 29.51 20.33
CA TYR A 72 11.89 29.05 21.72
C TYR A 72 13.15 28.22 21.98
N TYR A 73 13.54 28.12 23.25
CA TYR A 73 14.47 27.13 23.75
C TYR A 73 13.72 26.02 24.47
N ARG A 74 14.30 24.82 24.49
CA ARG A 74 13.78 23.64 25.18
C ARG A 74 14.91 22.94 25.95
N ALA A 75 14.57 22.35 27.08
CA ALA A 75 15.40 21.38 27.76
C ALA A 75 14.58 20.16 28.18
N ASP A 76 15.16 18.98 28.06
CA ASP A 76 14.58 17.71 28.49
C ASP A 76 15.57 17.03 29.45
N ILE A 77 15.06 16.39 30.49
CA ILE A 77 15.85 15.85 31.59
C ILE A 77 15.55 14.35 31.71
N PRO A 78 16.10 13.49 30.84
CA PRO A 78 15.94 12.03 30.91
C PRO A 78 16.84 11.40 31.98
N GLY A 79 16.34 10.33 32.60
CA GLY A 79 16.99 9.63 33.72
C GLY A 79 16.50 10.08 35.09
N LEU A 80 15.25 10.56 35.18
CA LEU A 80 14.60 10.98 36.43
C LEU A 80 13.76 9.85 37.02
N LYS A 81 13.95 9.61 38.31
CA LYS A 81 13.07 8.73 39.10
C LYS A 81 11.65 9.30 39.15
N ALA A 82 10.64 8.42 39.16
CA ALA A 82 9.26 8.83 39.39
C ALA A 82 9.11 9.70 40.66
N GLY A 83 8.27 10.73 40.60
CA GLY A 83 8.08 11.70 41.67
C GLY A 83 7.85 13.13 41.19
N THR A 84 7.81 14.08 42.13
CA THR A 84 7.54 15.49 41.84
C THR A 84 8.82 16.31 41.75
N TYR A 85 8.92 17.15 40.72
CA TYR A 85 10.07 18.00 40.41
C TYR A 85 9.66 19.44 40.14
N THR A 86 10.61 20.36 40.24
CA THR A 86 10.56 21.69 39.63
C THR A 86 11.81 21.92 38.79
N VAL A 87 11.67 22.62 37.67
CA VAL A 87 12.79 22.96 36.79
C VAL A 87 12.99 24.47 36.81
N LYS A 88 14.24 24.91 36.98
CA LYS A 88 14.66 26.30 37.08
C LYS A 88 15.55 26.63 35.89
N VAL A 89 15.17 27.66 35.13
CA VAL A 89 15.87 28.12 33.93
C VAL A 89 16.41 29.52 34.19
N LYS A 90 17.72 29.73 34.02
CA LYS A 90 18.39 31.03 34.13
C LYS A 90 19.08 31.40 32.80
N PRO A 91 18.99 32.66 32.34
CA PRO A 91 19.76 33.14 31.20
C PRO A 91 21.19 33.46 31.64
N VAL A 92 22.17 33.26 30.77
CA VAL A 92 23.56 33.66 31.00
C VAL A 92 23.87 34.88 30.14
N LEU A 93 24.17 35.99 30.79
CA LEU A 93 24.42 37.30 30.21
C LEU A 93 25.88 37.67 30.50
N SER A 94 26.71 37.78 29.46
CA SER A 94 28.16 38.04 29.59
C SER A 94 28.85 37.12 30.60
N GLY A 95 28.58 35.81 30.51
CA GLY A 95 29.10 34.79 31.42
C GLY A 95 28.50 34.77 32.84
N THR A 96 27.59 35.68 33.18
CA THR A 96 26.95 35.76 34.52
C THR A 96 25.50 35.30 34.47
N GLU A 97 25.02 34.60 35.49
CA GLU A 97 23.60 34.24 35.57
C GLU A 97 22.69 35.44 35.84
N GLY A 98 21.67 35.62 35.00
CA GLY A 98 20.58 36.56 35.23
C GLY A 98 19.43 35.98 36.07
N THR A 99 18.38 36.78 36.23
CA THR A 99 17.14 36.35 36.91
C THR A 99 16.44 35.25 36.11
N GLY A 100 16.33 34.07 36.71
CA GLY A 100 15.63 32.92 36.14
C GLY A 100 14.16 32.82 36.53
N SER A 101 13.51 31.79 36.00
CA SER A 101 12.15 31.35 36.38
C SER A 101 12.16 29.88 36.80
N VAL A 102 11.13 29.49 37.54
CA VAL A 102 10.91 28.10 38.00
C VAL A 102 9.55 27.63 37.49
N THR A 103 9.45 26.38 37.06
CA THR A 103 8.16 25.76 36.71
C THR A 103 7.25 25.59 37.93
N SER A 104 5.97 25.31 37.69
CA SER A 104 5.15 24.58 38.65
C SER A 104 5.71 23.18 38.93
N ASN A 105 5.13 22.49 39.90
CA ASN A 105 5.42 21.07 40.15
C ASN A 105 5.10 20.22 38.91
N LEU A 106 6.11 19.51 38.42
CA LEU A 106 6.05 18.55 37.32
C LEU A 106 6.00 17.13 37.91
N ASN A 107 5.11 16.27 37.41
CA ASN A 107 4.97 14.90 37.89
C ASN A 107 5.62 13.90 36.92
N VAL A 108 6.73 13.30 37.32
CA VAL A 108 7.46 12.27 36.56
C VAL A 108 6.92 10.90 36.95
N LEU A 109 6.66 10.06 35.95
CA LEU A 109 6.16 8.69 36.10
C LEU A 109 7.29 7.68 35.88
N ALA A 110 7.13 6.45 36.39
CA ALA A 110 8.05 5.35 36.10
C ALA A 110 7.75 4.74 34.74
N GLN A 111 8.76 4.15 34.10
CA GLN A 111 8.57 3.27 32.95
C GLN A 111 8.03 1.91 33.37
N ASP A 112 7.27 1.30 32.47
CA ASP A 112 6.63 -0.02 32.66
C ASP A 112 7.64 -1.15 32.36
N ARG A 113 8.41 -1.55 33.38
CA ARG A 113 9.43 -2.62 33.30
C ARG A 113 8.85 -4.02 33.51
N ASN A 114 7.76 -4.35 32.83
CA ASN A 114 7.21 -5.70 32.75
C ASN A 114 7.67 -6.40 31.46
N GLY A 115 7.80 -7.72 31.46
CA GLY A 115 8.20 -8.47 30.27
C GLY A 115 9.44 -9.35 30.43
N PHE A 116 9.67 -10.23 29.44
CA PHE A 116 10.78 -11.18 29.45
C PHE A 116 12.18 -10.54 29.34
N ALA A 117 12.30 -9.27 28.95
CA ALA A 117 13.58 -8.55 29.03
C ALA A 117 14.10 -8.34 30.47
N PHE A 118 13.23 -8.52 31.47
CA PHE A 118 13.52 -8.33 32.90
C PHE A 118 13.57 -9.67 33.67
N ASP A 119 13.60 -10.80 32.96
CA ASP A 119 13.72 -12.12 33.57
C ASP A 119 15.03 -12.25 34.38
N GLY A 120 15.05 -13.14 35.37
CA GLY A 120 16.15 -13.23 36.35
C GLY A 120 16.42 -11.95 37.18
N GLY A 121 15.56 -10.93 37.10
CA GLY A 121 15.80 -9.60 37.70
C GLY A 121 16.78 -8.73 36.92
N ARG A 122 17.01 -9.03 35.64
CA ARG A 122 17.87 -8.22 34.74
C ARG A 122 17.21 -6.86 34.48
N ILE A 123 18.04 -5.83 34.33
CA ILE A 123 17.60 -4.50 33.89
C ILE A 123 18.47 -4.12 32.68
N PRO A 124 17.94 -4.19 31.45
CA PRO A 124 18.63 -3.76 30.24
C PRO A 124 19.06 -2.27 30.31
N GLY A 125 19.97 -1.88 29.42
CA GLY A 125 20.39 -0.48 29.27
C GLY A 125 21.25 0.08 30.41
N GLY A 126 21.62 1.34 30.30
CA GLY A 126 22.42 2.10 31.27
C GLY A 126 21.65 2.59 32.49
N TYR A 127 20.34 2.34 32.60
CA TYR A 127 19.49 2.79 33.71
C TYR A 127 19.24 1.70 34.79
N ASN A 128 18.90 2.15 35.99
CA ASN A 128 18.42 1.34 37.11
C ASN A 128 16.92 1.04 36.95
N ALA A 129 16.40 0.11 37.76
CA ALA A 129 14.98 -0.25 37.77
C ALA A 129 14.03 0.93 38.12
N ASP A 130 14.56 2.01 38.70
CA ASP A 130 13.84 3.23 39.08
C ASP A 130 14.06 4.42 38.12
N GLY A 131 14.66 4.19 36.95
CA GLY A 131 14.90 5.21 35.93
C GLY A 131 16.14 6.08 36.12
N THR A 132 16.86 5.97 37.23
CA THR A 132 18.12 6.71 37.42
C THR A 132 19.29 6.06 36.67
N PRO A 133 20.29 6.80 36.16
CA PRO A 133 21.48 6.19 35.55
C PRO A 133 22.23 5.25 36.52
N LYS A 134 22.75 4.13 36.00
CA LYS A 134 23.61 3.20 36.74
C LYS A 134 24.89 3.91 37.22
N ALA A 135 25.43 3.45 38.35
CA ALA A 135 26.68 4.00 38.89
C ALA A 135 27.83 3.84 37.87
N GLY A 136 28.54 4.94 37.59
CA GLY A 136 29.62 4.95 36.60
C GLY A 136 29.16 4.94 35.13
N ALA A 137 27.86 5.19 34.85
CA ALA A 137 27.37 5.30 33.49
C ALA A 137 28.05 6.43 32.70
N VAL A 138 28.45 6.12 31.46
CA VAL A 138 28.97 7.07 30.48
C VAL A 138 27.82 7.57 29.62
N ILE A 139 27.61 8.88 29.58
CA ILE A 139 26.60 9.51 28.73
C ILE A 139 27.31 10.15 27.52
N LEU A 140 26.87 9.80 26.30
CA LEU A 140 27.37 10.35 25.04
C LEU A 140 26.26 11.11 24.31
N TYR A 141 26.57 12.33 23.85
CA TYR A 141 25.61 13.17 23.13
C TYR A 141 25.91 13.17 21.62
N ILE A 142 24.99 12.57 20.86
CA ILE A 142 25.07 12.37 19.41
C ILE A 142 24.10 13.33 18.72
N THR A 143 24.65 14.21 17.90
CA THR A 143 23.90 15.17 17.09
C THR A 143 24.31 15.00 15.62
N GLN A 144 23.61 15.68 14.71
CA GLN A 144 24.01 15.75 13.30
C GLN A 144 25.44 16.30 13.13
N ASN A 145 25.91 17.13 14.07
CA ASN A 145 27.26 17.71 14.08
C ASN A 145 28.30 16.76 14.71
N THR A 146 27.95 16.04 15.79
CA THR A 146 28.92 15.22 16.55
C THR A 146 29.01 13.76 16.12
N LYS A 147 28.02 13.19 15.41
CA LYS A 147 27.95 11.75 15.06
C LYS A 147 29.25 11.13 14.48
N ASN A 148 30.01 11.91 13.71
CA ASN A 148 31.26 11.49 13.06
C ASN A 148 32.54 11.94 13.81
N THR A 149 32.42 12.77 14.86
CA THR A 149 33.55 13.47 15.52
C THR A 149 33.59 13.28 17.04
N ILE A 150 32.48 12.84 17.66
CA ILE A 150 32.43 12.35 19.03
C ILE A 150 33.52 11.30 19.25
N SER A 151 34.20 11.35 20.39
CA SER A 151 35.28 10.41 20.66
C SER A 151 35.45 10.10 22.13
N MET A 152 35.88 8.88 22.44
CA MET A 152 36.24 8.47 23.79
C MET A 152 37.18 7.26 23.81
N ASP A 153 37.84 7.05 24.95
CA ASP A 153 38.62 5.85 25.20
C ASP A 153 37.73 4.69 25.64
N ILE A 154 37.81 3.57 24.92
CA ILE A 154 37.13 2.31 25.24
C ILE A 154 38.14 1.26 25.69
N THR A 155 37.79 0.53 26.76
CA THR A 155 38.64 -0.51 27.36
C THR A 155 38.73 -1.71 26.45
N GLY A 156 39.96 -2.08 26.05
CA GLY A 156 40.21 -3.15 25.09
C GLY A 156 40.05 -2.75 23.61
N ALA A 157 39.83 -1.46 23.29
CA ALA A 157 39.88 -0.96 21.92
C ALA A 157 41.22 -1.28 21.22
N SER A 158 41.23 -1.35 19.88
CA SER A 158 42.49 -1.59 19.13
C SER A 158 43.35 -0.32 18.99
N SER A 159 42.72 0.83 19.12
CA SER A 159 43.31 2.17 19.15
C SER A 159 42.37 3.06 19.95
N ASN A 160 42.90 4.09 20.61
CA ASN A 160 42.13 5.05 21.38
C ASN A 160 42.68 6.48 21.12
N PRO A 161 41.83 7.52 21.13
CA PRO A 161 40.38 7.45 21.31
C PRO A 161 39.67 6.88 20.08
N CYS A 162 38.55 6.19 20.30
CA CYS A 162 37.65 5.77 19.23
C CYS A 162 36.85 6.98 18.74
N VAL A 163 36.79 7.25 17.43
CA VAL A 163 36.16 8.47 16.85
C VAL A 163 34.98 8.12 15.94
N GLY A 164 33.82 8.74 16.18
CA GLY A 164 32.54 8.47 15.52
C GLY A 164 31.76 7.33 16.18
N LEU A 165 30.42 7.45 16.20
CA LEU A 165 29.52 6.55 16.95
C LEU A 165 29.77 5.07 16.67
N GLN A 166 29.78 4.66 15.40
CA GLN A 166 29.93 3.24 15.05
C GLN A 166 31.30 2.67 15.40
N ASN A 167 32.37 3.48 15.41
CA ASN A 167 33.70 3.03 15.84
C ASN A 167 33.77 2.83 17.36
N ILE A 168 33.08 3.66 18.14
CA ILE A 168 32.91 3.46 19.59
C ILE A 168 32.15 2.15 19.83
N LEU A 169 31.05 1.91 19.10
CA LEU A 169 30.29 0.65 19.18
C LEU A 169 31.12 -0.58 18.75
N TYR A 170 31.94 -0.48 17.70
CA TYR A 170 32.89 -1.54 17.31
C TYR A 170 33.98 -1.82 18.36
N ALA A 171 34.30 -0.87 19.23
CA ALA A 171 35.20 -1.10 20.36
C ALA A 171 34.45 -1.77 21.54
N ILE A 172 33.23 -1.33 21.86
CA ILE A 172 32.37 -1.92 22.90
C ILE A 172 32.00 -3.37 22.55
N LYS A 173 31.76 -3.66 21.27
CA LYS A 173 31.54 -5.01 20.68
C LYS A 173 32.52 -6.08 21.14
N LYS A 174 33.74 -5.72 21.56
CA LYS A 174 34.72 -6.67 22.11
C LYS A 174 34.36 -7.24 23.49
N GLY A 175 33.32 -6.70 24.15
CA GLY A 175 32.86 -7.13 25.46
C GLY A 175 33.87 -6.91 26.59
N LYS A 176 34.83 -6.00 26.42
CA LYS A 176 35.90 -5.70 27.41
C LYS A 176 35.66 -4.42 28.22
N ASP A 177 34.72 -3.59 27.80
CA ASP A 177 34.25 -2.45 28.59
C ASP A 177 32.87 -2.77 29.19
N THR A 178 32.81 -2.75 30.51
CA THR A 178 31.62 -3.07 31.31
C THR A 178 31.02 -1.84 31.99
N ARG A 179 31.49 -0.63 31.64
CA ARG A 179 30.78 0.60 32.01
C ARG A 179 29.38 0.57 31.38
N PRO A 180 28.34 1.07 32.06
CA PRO A 180 27.06 1.31 31.42
C PRO A 180 27.20 2.46 30.41
N PHE A 181 26.71 2.29 29.19
CA PHE A 181 26.71 3.34 28.17
C PHE A 181 25.28 3.83 27.92
N ILE A 182 25.10 5.14 27.85
CA ILE A 182 23.85 5.82 27.50
C ILE A 182 24.15 6.76 26.33
N ILE A 183 23.60 6.46 25.16
CA ILE A 183 23.90 7.16 23.90
C ILE A 183 22.66 7.96 23.50
N ARG A 184 22.73 9.29 23.62
CA ARG A 184 21.63 10.24 23.46
C ARG A 184 21.63 10.85 22.07
N LEU A 185 20.66 10.50 21.23
CA LEU A 185 20.40 11.14 19.93
C LEU A 185 19.63 12.46 20.11
N ILE A 186 20.09 13.54 19.48
CA ILE A 186 19.45 14.86 19.51
C ILE A 186 19.22 15.36 18.08
N GLY A 187 17.95 15.60 17.74
CA GLY A 187 17.53 16.10 16.43
C GLY A 187 17.60 15.05 15.31
N ASN A 188 17.59 15.53 14.06
CA ASN A 188 17.60 14.70 12.85
C ASN A 188 19.02 14.20 12.52
N ILE A 189 19.31 12.94 12.86
CA ILE A 189 20.58 12.27 12.59
C ILE A 189 20.48 11.53 11.25
N THR A 190 21.17 12.03 10.21
CA THR A 190 21.29 11.30 8.94
C THR A 190 22.46 10.30 8.97
N ASP A 191 22.65 9.54 7.89
CA ASP A 191 23.76 8.58 7.67
C ASP A 191 25.14 9.08 8.16
N MET A 192 25.95 8.15 8.67
CA MET A 192 27.29 8.39 9.24
C MET A 192 28.41 7.91 8.31
N THR A 193 29.63 8.39 8.55
CA THR A 193 30.80 8.01 7.73
C THR A 193 31.19 6.54 7.89
N VAL A 194 30.78 5.88 8.97
CA VAL A 194 31.01 4.45 9.24
C VAL A 194 29.70 3.83 9.71
N MET A 195 29.20 2.83 8.97
CA MET A 195 27.97 2.06 9.22
C MET A 195 28.16 0.63 8.67
N GLU A 196 27.46 -0.37 9.20
CA GLU A 196 27.49 -1.73 8.65
C GLU A 196 26.28 -1.91 7.73
N GLY A 197 26.47 -1.92 6.41
CA GLY A 197 25.35 -2.10 5.45
C GLY A 197 24.29 -0.99 5.48
N GLY A 198 24.57 0.16 6.09
CA GLY A 198 23.60 1.25 6.32
C GLY A 198 22.92 1.22 7.69
N ASP A 199 23.25 0.27 8.58
CA ASP A 199 22.76 0.23 9.96
C ASP A 199 23.77 0.83 10.95
N VAL A 200 23.24 1.34 12.08
CA VAL A 200 23.99 1.39 13.34
C VAL A 200 23.91 0.02 13.98
N VAL A 201 25.06 -0.63 14.16
CA VAL A 201 25.15 -1.97 14.76
C VAL A 201 25.65 -1.89 16.19
N ILE A 202 24.86 -2.43 17.12
CA ILE A 202 25.22 -2.58 18.53
C ILE A 202 25.43 -4.07 18.83
N GLU A 203 26.59 -4.38 19.38
CA GLU A 203 26.98 -5.71 19.86
C GLU A 203 27.77 -5.52 21.17
N ASN A 204 27.83 -6.52 22.05
CA ASN A 204 28.74 -6.50 23.20
C ASN A 204 29.40 -7.85 23.51
N ALA A 205 29.51 -8.72 22.50
CA ALA A 205 29.97 -10.11 22.60
C ALA A 205 29.15 -10.93 23.61
N ASN A 206 27.83 -10.71 23.61
CA ASN A 206 26.84 -11.29 24.52
C ASN A 206 27.27 -11.23 26.00
N ASN A 207 27.84 -10.08 26.41
CA ASN A 207 28.36 -9.89 27.76
C ASN A 207 27.28 -9.34 28.69
N ALA A 208 26.69 -10.22 29.51
CA ALA A 208 25.68 -9.88 30.53
C ALA A 208 26.17 -8.91 31.63
N SER A 209 27.45 -8.53 31.67
CA SER A 209 28.00 -7.47 32.54
C SER A 209 28.25 -6.14 31.81
N SER A 210 27.98 -6.06 30.51
CA SER A 210 27.97 -4.82 29.72
C SER A 210 26.52 -4.36 29.51
N TYR A 211 26.33 -3.05 29.32
CA TYR A 211 25.00 -2.40 29.30
C TYR A 211 25.02 -1.22 28.32
N ILE A 212 24.06 -1.15 27.40
CA ILE A 212 24.01 -0.09 26.38
C ILE A 212 22.56 0.38 26.18
N THR A 213 22.31 1.67 26.38
CA THR A 213 21.09 2.35 25.93
C THR A 213 21.40 3.19 24.69
N LEU A 214 20.58 3.08 23.65
CA LEU A 214 20.48 4.06 22.57
C LEU A 214 19.13 4.78 22.69
N GLU A 215 19.14 5.99 23.25
CA GLU A 215 17.93 6.77 23.50
C GLU A 215 17.88 8.06 22.67
N GLY A 216 16.68 8.53 22.32
CA GLY A 216 16.48 9.88 21.79
C GLY A 216 16.13 10.89 22.88
N VAL A 217 16.40 12.18 22.66
CA VAL A 217 16.10 13.27 23.60
C VAL A 217 14.90 14.09 23.12
N GLY A 218 13.80 14.08 23.88
CA GLY A 218 12.58 14.84 23.58
C GLY A 218 11.79 14.32 22.36
N THR A 219 11.20 15.22 21.59
CA THR A 219 10.22 14.88 20.52
C THR A 219 10.83 14.65 19.13
N ASP A 220 12.05 15.12 18.87
CA ASP A 220 12.61 15.39 17.54
C ASP A 220 13.91 14.60 17.23
N ALA A 221 14.31 13.71 18.13
CA ALA A 221 15.38 12.76 17.89
C ALA A 221 14.95 11.75 16.82
N VAL A 222 15.71 11.66 15.72
CA VAL A 222 15.39 10.82 14.55
C VAL A 222 16.62 10.15 13.98
N ALA A 223 16.53 8.85 13.71
CA ALA A 223 17.37 8.10 12.78
C ALA A 223 16.74 8.20 11.38
N ASN A 224 17.39 8.92 10.46
CA ASN A 224 16.84 9.23 9.14
C ASN A 224 17.76 8.70 8.04
N GLY A 225 17.28 7.71 7.29
CA GLY A 225 18.05 6.97 6.29
C GLY A 225 18.55 5.61 6.77
N TRP A 226 18.64 5.37 8.08
CA TRP A 226 19.32 4.19 8.65
C TRP A 226 18.52 3.49 9.75
N GLY A 227 18.83 2.21 9.99
CA GLY A 227 18.20 1.36 11.01
C GLY A 227 19.13 1.02 12.18
N VAL A 228 18.56 0.49 13.27
CA VAL A 228 19.30 0.01 14.45
C VAL A 228 19.32 -1.51 14.45
N ARG A 229 20.50 -2.12 14.45
CA ARG A 229 20.67 -3.57 14.34
C ARG A 229 21.43 -4.14 15.55
N LEU A 230 20.81 -5.11 16.22
CA LEU A 230 21.34 -5.77 17.42
C LEU A 230 21.80 -7.19 17.09
N LYS A 231 23.05 -7.52 17.42
CA LYS A 231 23.70 -8.81 17.11
C LYS A 231 24.61 -9.22 18.27
N SER A 232 24.53 -10.47 18.76
CA SER A 232 25.38 -10.98 19.87
C SER A 232 25.48 -9.97 21.02
N ALA A 233 24.32 -9.56 21.54
CA ALA A 233 24.18 -8.43 22.46
C ALA A 233 23.27 -8.75 23.65
N SER A 234 23.71 -8.36 24.85
CA SER A 234 22.98 -8.57 26.10
C SER A 234 22.76 -7.26 26.86
N ASN A 235 21.64 -7.13 27.59
CA ASN A 235 21.24 -5.90 28.31
C ASN A 235 21.13 -4.65 27.43
N ILE A 236 20.48 -4.73 26.27
CA ILE A 236 20.34 -3.57 25.36
C ILE A 236 19.01 -2.86 25.56
N GLU A 237 19.03 -1.54 25.61
CA GLU A 237 17.84 -0.68 25.61
C GLU A 237 17.87 0.21 24.36
N VAL A 238 16.75 0.33 23.65
CA VAL A 238 16.60 1.27 22.52
C VAL A 238 15.29 2.03 22.71
N SER A 239 15.34 3.36 22.86
CA SER A 239 14.16 4.10 23.30
C SER A 239 14.03 5.53 22.81
N ASN A 240 12.79 6.05 22.75
CA ASN A 240 12.50 7.45 22.39
C ASN A 240 13.13 7.94 21.06
N ILE A 241 13.37 7.05 20.10
CA ILE A 241 13.86 7.40 18.75
C ILE A 241 12.74 7.29 17.71
N GLY A 242 12.74 8.21 16.74
CA GLY A 242 11.96 8.05 15.52
C GLY A 242 12.83 7.47 14.42
N VAL A 243 12.41 6.40 13.75
CA VAL A 243 13.18 5.80 12.64
C VAL A 243 12.39 5.98 11.35
N MET A 244 12.99 6.61 10.34
CA MET A 244 12.32 6.90 9.07
C MET A 244 13.27 6.81 7.86
N ASN A 245 12.71 6.52 6.70
CA ASN A 245 13.41 6.39 5.41
C ASN A 245 14.57 5.38 5.42
N CYS A 246 14.53 4.38 6.31
CA CYS A 246 15.57 3.35 6.42
C CYS A 246 15.89 2.76 5.03
N ASN A 247 17.16 2.85 4.64
CA ASN A 247 17.70 2.46 3.34
C ASN A 247 18.69 1.30 3.43
N SER A 248 18.89 0.75 4.64
CA SER A 248 19.94 -0.23 4.92
C SER A 248 19.71 -1.58 4.24
N THR A 249 20.77 -2.35 4.08
CA THR A 249 20.74 -3.70 3.51
C THR A 249 20.05 -4.73 4.41
N ALA A 250 19.81 -4.42 5.69
CA ALA A 250 18.97 -5.24 6.56
C ALA A 250 17.47 -4.93 6.38
N GLY A 251 17.12 -3.74 5.89
CA GLY A 251 15.75 -3.29 5.62
C GLY A 251 14.92 -2.96 6.86
N ASP A 252 15.33 -3.43 8.04
CA ASP A 252 14.59 -3.23 9.29
C ASP A 252 14.74 -1.77 9.81
N ASN A 253 13.70 -1.20 10.44
CA ASN A 253 13.87 0.05 11.21
C ASN A 253 14.66 -0.23 12.51
N ILE A 254 14.25 -1.25 13.26
CA ILE A 254 14.99 -1.80 14.41
C ILE A 254 14.95 -3.33 14.33
N GLY A 255 16.11 -3.99 14.32
CA GLY A 255 16.22 -5.44 14.11
C GLY A 255 17.10 -6.16 15.14
N MET A 256 16.50 -6.99 15.99
CA MET A 256 17.21 -7.97 16.82
C MET A 256 17.53 -9.18 15.95
N GLN A 257 18.66 -9.15 15.26
CA GLN A 257 18.90 -9.99 14.09
C GLN A 257 19.49 -11.38 14.42
N GLN A 258 20.27 -11.52 15.49
CA GLN A 258 20.95 -12.77 15.85
C GLN A 258 21.54 -12.75 17.28
N ASP A 259 21.32 -13.82 18.06
CA ASP A 259 22.05 -14.10 19.33
C ASP A 259 21.94 -12.97 20.38
N ASN A 260 20.76 -12.34 20.51
CA ASN A 260 20.54 -11.32 21.55
C ASN A 260 19.73 -11.85 22.74
N ASP A 261 20.03 -11.35 23.94
CA ASP A 261 19.20 -11.56 25.14
C ASP A 261 19.00 -10.32 26.02
N HIS A 262 17.92 -10.30 26.80
CA HIS A 262 17.55 -9.20 27.71
C HIS A 262 17.60 -7.84 27.00
N VAL A 263 16.77 -7.70 25.96
CA VAL A 263 16.65 -6.48 25.13
C VAL A 263 15.28 -5.83 25.34
N TRP A 264 15.26 -4.52 25.53
CA TRP A 264 14.04 -3.72 25.65
C TRP A 264 14.02 -2.62 24.59
N VAL A 265 12.99 -2.62 23.73
CA VAL A 265 12.78 -1.56 22.73
C VAL A 265 11.45 -0.86 23.03
N HIS A 266 11.49 0.44 23.34
CA HIS A 266 10.29 1.13 23.81
C HIS A 266 10.20 2.63 23.54
N ASN A 267 8.97 3.14 23.44
CA ASN A 267 8.70 4.55 23.10
C ASN A 267 9.32 5.00 21.75
N CYS A 268 9.53 4.07 20.81
CA CYS A 268 10.04 4.40 19.48
C CYS A 268 8.90 4.70 18.49
N ASP A 269 9.08 5.71 17.63
CA ASP A 269 8.23 5.94 16.46
C ASP A 269 8.84 5.19 15.25
N LEU A 270 8.06 4.33 14.62
CA LEU A 270 8.49 3.48 13.51
C LEU A 270 7.72 3.88 12.25
N PHE A 271 8.37 4.67 11.40
CA PHE A 271 7.82 5.18 10.14
C PHE A 271 8.37 4.41 8.93
N TYR A 272 7.78 4.63 7.76
CA TYR A 272 8.18 4.00 6.49
C TYR A 272 9.69 3.92 6.27
N GLY A 273 10.16 2.74 5.88
CA GLY A 273 11.46 2.55 5.24
C GLY A 273 11.47 3.08 3.80
N ASN A 274 12.48 2.67 3.03
CA ASN A 274 12.43 2.69 1.58
C ASN A 274 11.87 1.37 1.03
N ALA A 275 11.28 1.40 -0.16
CA ALA A 275 10.66 0.21 -0.75
C ALA A 275 11.73 -0.85 -1.08
N GLY A 276 11.48 -2.08 -0.63
CA GLY A 276 12.33 -3.24 -0.94
C GLY A 276 12.04 -3.86 -2.31
N SER A 277 12.52 -5.08 -2.54
CA SER A 277 12.29 -5.85 -3.77
C SER A 277 10.90 -6.47 -3.86
N ASP A 278 10.32 -6.82 -2.72
CA ASP A 278 9.12 -7.65 -2.66
C ASP A 278 7.85 -6.79 -2.65
N ALA A 279 6.76 -7.29 -3.21
CA ALA A 279 5.51 -6.53 -3.31
C ALA A 279 4.89 -6.15 -1.95
N ASP A 280 5.24 -6.84 -0.86
CA ASP A 280 4.85 -6.48 0.51
C ASP A 280 5.85 -5.55 1.23
N GLN A 281 6.94 -5.14 0.58
CA GLN A 281 7.97 -4.21 1.11
C GLN A 281 7.77 -2.75 0.69
N ILE A 282 6.65 -2.39 0.08
CA ILE A 282 6.42 -1.02 -0.46
C ILE A 282 6.44 0.09 0.61
N LYS A 283 6.27 -0.26 1.89
CA LYS A 283 6.34 0.66 3.04
C LYS A 283 7.67 0.52 3.85
N GLY A 284 8.63 -0.29 3.38
CA GLY A 284 9.80 -0.78 4.15
C GLY A 284 9.75 -2.31 4.33
N ASP A 285 10.82 -2.92 4.86
CA ASP A 285 10.74 -4.31 5.37
C ASP A 285 10.27 -4.32 6.84
N GLY A 286 10.93 -5.02 7.77
CA GLY A 286 10.46 -5.18 9.15
C GLY A 286 10.63 -3.94 10.04
N ALA A 287 9.55 -3.37 10.58
CA ALA A 287 9.68 -2.20 11.45
C ALA A 287 10.34 -2.53 12.80
N LEU A 288 9.98 -3.64 13.45
CA LEU A 288 10.57 -4.09 14.71
C LEU A 288 10.72 -5.61 14.72
N ASP A 289 11.70 -6.11 13.98
CA ASP A 289 11.87 -7.54 13.72
C ASP A 289 12.77 -8.23 14.77
N ASN A 290 12.35 -9.39 15.26
CA ASN A 290 13.14 -10.25 16.15
C ASN A 290 13.42 -11.62 15.52
N LYS A 291 14.70 -11.96 15.39
CA LYS A 291 15.23 -13.08 14.61
C LYS A 291 16.29 -13.80 15.47
N THR A 292 16.11 -15.10 15.76
CA THR A 292 17.07 -15.93 16.52
C THR A 292 17.61 -15.32 17.83
N SER A 293 16.75 -14.61 18.58
CA SER A 293 17.07 -13.88 19.83
C SER A 293 15.92 -14.01 20.84
N THR A 294 16.16 -13.99 22.17
CA THR A 294 15.17 -14.36 23.21
C THR A 294 15.27 -13.52 24.48
N TYR A 295 14.30 -13.57 25.41
CA TYR A 295 14.18 -12.67 26.57
C TYR A 295 14.10 -11.19 26.15
N ILE A 296 13.06 -10.85 25.37
CA ILE A 296 12.92 -9.52 24.76
C ILE A 296 11.54 -8.94 25.07
N THR A 297 11.50 -7.61 25.26
CA THR A 297 10.28 -6.84 25.50
C THR A 297 10.21 -5.67 24.52
N LEU A 298 9.12 -5.60 23.78
CA LEU A 298 8.85 -4.58 22.76
C LEU A 298 7.60 -3.82 23.21
N ALA A 299 7.77 -2.60 23.73
CA ALA A 299 6.75 -1.95 24.55
C ALA A 299 6.50 -0.47 24.19
N TYR A 300 5.25 0.00 24.19
CA TYR A 300 4.94 1.42 23.89
C TYR A 300 5.58 1.96 22.58
N ASN A 301 5.78 1.13 21.56
CA ASN A 301 6.23 1.61 20.24
C ASN A 301 5.02 1.99 19.39
N HIS A 302 5.17 3.02 18.55
CA HIS A 302 4.13 3.49 17.62
C HIS A 302 4.54 3.13 16.20
N PHE A 303 3.82 2.18 15.61
CA PHE A 303 4.00 1.74 14.23
C PHE A 303 3.10 2.59 13.35
N TRP A 304 3.70 3.52 12.61
CA TRP A 304 2.98 4.48 11.76
C TRP A 304 2.81 3.88 10.36
N ASP A 305 1.63 3.31 10.09
CA ASP A 305 1.26 2.68 8.81
C ASP A 305 2.28 1.62 8.32
N SER A 306 2.83 0.81 9.24
CA SER A 306 3.89 -0.15 8.93
C SER A 306 3.38 -1.33 8.09
N GLY A 307 4.00 -1.60 6.94
CA GLY A 307 3.62 -2.72 6.06
C GLY A 307 3.92 -4.10 6.66
N LYS A 308 5.03 -4.20 7.40
CA LYS A 308 5.47 -5.38 8.14
C LYS A 308 5.90 -4.91 9.53
N ALA A 309 5.00 -4.90 10.50
CA ALA A 309 5.30 -4.31 11.80
C ALA A 309 6.37 -5.12 12.58
N SER A 310 6.17 -6.42 12.80
CA SER A 310 7.12 -7.25 13.55
C SER A 310 7.06 -8.72 13.15
N LEU A 311 8.10 -9.21 12.49
CA LEU A 311 8.40 -10.63 12.42
C LEU A 311 9.01 -11.10 13.73
N LEU A 312 8.58 -12.26 14.21
CA LEU A 312 9.19 -12.97 15.32
C LEU A 312 9.57 -14.39 14.89
N GLY A 313 10.86 -14.61 14.70
CA GLY A 313 11.47 -15.89 14.36
C GLY A 313 11.62 -16.15 12.86
N LEU A 314 12.59 -17.00 12.53
CA LEU A 314 12.94 -17.40 11.17
C LEU A 314 12.93 -18.92 11.02
N SER A 315 13.85 -19.60 11.72
CA SER A 315 14.17 -21.02 11.53
C SER A 315 14.85 -21.61 12.78
N GLU A 316 14.36 -21.24 13.95
CA GLU A 316 14.97 -21.56 15.25
C GLU A 316 15.01 -23.08 15.54
N GLY A 317 14.12 -23.87 14.94
CA GLY A 317 14.15 -25.34 15.01
C GLY A 317 13.81 -25.96 16.38
N THR A 318 13.56 -25.12 17.38
CA THR A 318 13.15 -25.48 18.75
C THR A 318 12.07 -24.50 19.22
N THR A 319 11.19 -24.93 20.13
CA THR A 319 10.21 -24.06 20.83
C THR A 319 10.59 -23.78 22.28
N SER A 320 11.71 -24.33 22.76
CA SER A 320 12.18 -24.21 24.14
C SER A 320 13.15 -23.03 24.33
N GLY A 321 13.00 -22.30 25.43
CA GLY A 321 13.86 -21.14 25.76
C GLY A 321 13.55 -19.86 24.97
N LEU A 322 12.46 -19.85 24.21
CA LEU A 322 12.09 -18.80 23.26
C LEU A 322 10.94 -17.95 23.81
N TYR A 323 11.24 -16.84 24.49
CA TYR A 323 10.28 -16.03 25.26
C TYR A 323 10.34 -14.54 24.92
N ILE A 324 9.21 -13.97 24.47
CA ILE A 324 9.11 -12.57 24.00
C ILE A 324 7.85 -11.90 24.54
N THR A 325 7.90 -10.58 24.76
CA THR A 325 6.77 -9.75 25.20
C THR A 325 6.51 -8.60 24.25
N TYR A 326 5.24 -8.35 23.92
CA TYR A 326 4.74 -7.16 23.22
C TYR A 326 3.68 -6.48 24.09
N HIS A 327 3.87 -5.24 24.54
CA HIS A 327 2.83 -4.56 25.31
C HIS A 327 2.66 -3.06 25.09
N HIS A 328 1.42 -2.58 25.21
CA HIS A 328 1.08 -1.16 25.08
C HIS A 328 1.58 -0.50 23.77
N ASN A 329 1.91 -1.27 22.73
CA ASN A 329 2.29 -0.75 21.41
C ASN A 329 1.04 -0.27 20.65
N TRP A 330 1.20 0.79 19.86
CA TRP A 330 0.18 1.29 18.94
C TRP A 330 0.49 0.80 17.53
N PHE A 331 -0.34 -0.10 17.01
CA PHE A 331 -0.29 -0.54 15.61
C PHE A 331 -1.27 0.32 14.81
N ASP A 332 -0.79 1.49 14.38
CA ASP A 332 -1.61 2.58 13.84
C ASP A 332 -1.67 2.48 12.30
N HIS A 333 -2.86 2.14 11.79
CA HIS A 333 -3.21 1.84 10.39
C HIS A 333 -2.27 0.82 9.69
N SER A 334 -1.48 0.09 10.48
CA SER A 334 -0.43 -0.80 10.01
C SER A 334 -0.99 -2.09 9.40
N ASP A 335 -0.33 -2.63 8.37
CA ASP A 335 -0.90 -3.70 7.54
C ASP A 335 -0.93 -5.06 8.26
N SER A 336 0.24 -5.52 8.71
CA SER A 336 0.48 -6.95 8.99
C SER A 336 1.64 -7.22 9.93
N ARG A 337 1.67 -8.46 10.46
CA ARG A 337 2.69 -9.00 11.37
C ARG A 337 2.71 -8.27 12.71
N HIS A 338 1.67 -8.43 13.54
CA HIS A 338 1.55 -7.72 14.82
C HIS A 338 1.51 -8.65 16.06
N PRO A 339 2.58 -9.42 16.37
CA PRO A 339 3.66 -9.89 15.49
C PRO A 339 3.22 -11.07 14.58
N ARG A 340 4.07 -11.48 13.62
CA ARG A 340 4.01 -12.82 12.99
C ARG A 340 5.03 -13.73 13.65
N VAL A 341 4.59 -14.79 14.34
CA VAL A 341 5.42 -15.63 15.20
C VAL A 341 5.66 -17.02 14.60
N ARG A 342 6.91 -17.47 14.60
CA ARG A 342 7.37 -18.86 14.41
C ARG A 342 7.99 -19.37 15.71
N TYR A 343 7.73 -20.60 16.15
CA TYR A 343 8.35 -21.26 17.31
C TYR A 343 8.23 -20.62 18.71
N TYR A 344 8.30 -19.30 18.85
CA TYR A 344 8.36 -18.58 20.13
C TYR A 344 7.09 -18.71 20.98
N SER A 345 7.30 -18.61 22.30
CA SER A 345 6.25 -18.27 23.27
C SER A 345 6.18 -16.74 23.38
N ALA A 346 5.06 -16.14 22.97
CA ALA A 346 4.91 -14.69 22.88
C ALA A 346 3.73 -14.20 23.72
N HIS A 347 4.00 -13.34 24.70
CA HIS A 347 2.96 -12.66 25.47
C HIS A 347 2.67 -11.29 24.83
N ILE A 348 1.46 -11.11 24.33
CA ILE A 348 1.03 -9.95 23.53
C ILE A 348 -0.14 -9.32 24.29
N TYR A 349 0.12 -8.30 25.11
CA TYR A 349 -0.90 -7.75 26.01
C TYR A 349 -1.07 -6.24 25.98
N ASN A 350 -2.29 -5.77 26.19
CA ASN A 350 -2.63 -4.35 26.30
C ASN A 350 -2.18 -3.46 25.11
N ASN A 351 -1.91 -4.04 23.94
CA ASN A 351 -1.60 -3.27 22.73
C ASN A 351 -2.89 -2.71 22.12
N TYR A 352 -2.76 -1.63 21.34
CA TYR A 352 -3.85 -1.03 20.59
C TYR A 352 -3.63 -1.25 19.09
N PHE A 353 -4.51 -2.03 18.49
CA PHE A 353 -4.55 -2.33 17.06
C PHE A 353 -5.61 -1.42 16.43
N ASP A 354 -5.19 -0.52 15.55
CA ASP A 354 -5.98 0.64 15.14
C ASP A 354 -6.05 0.70 13.62
N GLY A 355 -7.13 0.19 13.01
CA GLY A 355 -7.30 0.20 11.55
C GLY A 355 -6.40 -0.79 10.80
N VAL A 356 -6.07 -1.94 11.40
CA VAL A 356 -5.13 -2.91 10.82
C VAL A 356 -5.68 -3.54 9.53
N SER A 357 -5.00 -3.26 8.40
CA SER A 357 -5.56 -3.48 7.06
C SER A 357 -5.57 -4.94 6.59
N LYS A 358 -4.62 -5.78 7.05
CA LYS A 358 -4.54 -7.22 6.71
C LYS A 358 -4.76 -8.13 7.92
N TYR A 359 -3.86 -8.15 8.91
CA TYR A 359 -4.00 -8.98 10.12
C TYR A 359 -3.16 -8.50 11.31
N GLY A 360 -3.65 -8.78 12.52
CA GLY A 360 -2.98 -8.53 13.79
C GLY A 360 -1.94 -9.59 14.14
N SER A 361 -2.16 -10.33 15.23
CA SER A 361 -1.20 -11.31 15.75
C SER A 361 -1.31 -12.65 15.02
N GLY A 362 -0.23 -13.11 14.38
CA GLY A 362 -0.21 -14.31 13.57
C GLY A 362 0.67 -15.43 14.15
N SER A 363 0.18 -16.68 14.16
CA SER A 363 0.88 -17.84 14.73
C SER A 363 1.18 -18.95 13.71
N THR A 364 2.47 -19.25 13.52
CA THR A 364 2.99 -20.34 12.67
C THR A 364 4.05 -21.19 13.39
N LEU A 365 4.44 -22.32 12.78
CA LEU A 365 5.54 -23.22 13.17
C LEU A 365 5.61 -23.52 14.68
N GLY A 366 4.51 -23.96 15.27
CA GLY A 366 4.48 -24.41 16.68
C GLY A 366 4.66 -23.31 17.74
N SER A 367 4.59 -22.04 17.36
CA SER A 367 4.57 -20.91 18.31
C SER A 367 3.38 -20.99 19.28
N SER A 368 3.49 -20.37 20.45
CA SER A 368 2.43 -20.26 21.46
C SER A 368 2.22 -18.79 21.84
N LEU A 369 1.11 -18.20 21.41
CA LEU A 369 0.80 -16.79 21.67
C LEU A 369 -0.23 -16.70 22.80
N PHE A 370 0.05 -15.90 23.83
CA PHE A 370 -0.96 -15.45 24.77
C PHE A 370 -1.35 -14.00 24.45
N VAL A 371 -2.56 -13.81 23.97
CA VAL A 371 -3.08 -12.52 23.49
C VAL A 371 -4.10 -12.00 24.51
N GLU A 372 -3.68 -11.07 25.38
CA GLU A 372 -4.45 -10.67 26.57
C GLU A 372 -4.75 -9.16 26.63
N GLY A 373 -6.00 -8.76 26.93
CA GLY A 373 -6.28 -7.35 27.28
C GLY A 373 -6.10 -6.32 26.15
N ASN A 374 -5.89 -6.76 24.91
CA ASN A 374 -5.66 -5.86 23.78
C ASN A 374 -6.97 -5.23 23.30
N TYR A 375 -6.87 -4.07 22.66
CA TYR A 375 -7.99 -3.37 22.03
C TYR A 375 -7.79 -3.35 20.52
N TYR A 376 -8.80 -3.77 19.76
CA TYR A 376 -8.79 -3.78 18.30
C TYR A 376 -9.90 -2.90 17.75
N ARG A 377 -9.56 -1.79 17.08
CA ARG A 377 -10.51 -1.00 16.27
C ARG A 377 -10.38 -1.40 14.81
N ASN A 378 -11.50 -1.79 14.17
CA ASN A 378 -11.61 -2.10 12.72
C ASN A 378 -10.41 -2.89 12.13
N SER A 379 -9.90 -3.87 12.87
CA SER A 379 -8.73 -4.68 12.49
C SER A 379 -9.21 -5.94 11.76
N LYS A 380 -8.92 -6.07 10.46
CA LYS A 380 -9.56 -7.08 9.58
C LYS A 380 -9.57 -8.51 10.13
N TYR A 381 -8.40 -9.00 10.52
CA TYR A 381 -8.25 -10.27 11.23
C TYR A 381 -7.46 -10.00 12.52
N PRO A 382 -8.11 -9.86 13.69
CA PRO A 382 -7.44 -9.47 14.94
C PRO A 382 -6.28 -10.40 15.33
N MET A 383 -6.44 -11.70 15.05
CA MET A 383 -5.39 -12.71 15.15
C MET A 383 -5.67 -13.88 14.19
N LEU A 384 -4.62 -14.58 13.76
CA LEU A 384 -4.68 -15.69 12.80
C LEU A 384 -3.76 -16.85 13.22
N THR A 385 -4.26 -18.09 13.14
CA THR A 385 -3.38 -19.27 13.13
C THR A 385 -3.22 -19.76 11.69
N SER A 386 -1.99 -20.07 11.27
CA SER A 386 -1.64 -20.39 9.88
C SER A 386 -2.41 -21.59 9.33
N LEU A 387 -2.95 -21.45 8.12
CA LEU A 387 -3.66 -22.50 7.37
C LEU A 387 -4.92 -23.04 8.09
N GLN A 388 -5.61 -22.18 8.84
CA GLN A 388 -6.88 -22.46 9.51
C GLN A 388 -7.68 -21.17 9.79
N GLY A 389 -8.86 -21.30 10.41
CA GLY A 389 -9.61 -20.18 10.97
C GLY A 389 -10.09 -19.18 9.91
N SER A 390 -9.57 -17.95 9.96
CA SER A 390 -9.86 -16.85 9.04
C SER A 390 -8.80 -16.63 7.95
N ASP A 391 -7.59 -17.18 8.09
CA ASP A 391 -6.50 -17.05 7.10
C ASP A 391 -6.91 -17.66 5.75
N ILE A 392 -7.59 -18.80 5.81
CA ILE A 392 -7.96 -19.59 4.62
C ILE A 392 -9.47 -19.60 4.34
N TRP A 393 -10.25 -18.67 4.91
CA TRP A 393 -11.71 -18.63 4.73
C TRP A 393 -12.12 -18.25 3.31
N ASP A 394 -12.75 -19.20 2.61
CA ASP A 394 -13.43 -18.98 1.33
C ASP A 394 -14.89 -18.63 1.60
N GLU A 395 -15.17 -17.33 1.72
CA GLU A 395 -16.52 -16.81 1.97
C GLU A 395 -17.53 -17.16 0.86
N THR A 396 -17.07 -17.37 -0.38
CA THR A 396 -17.96 -17.73 -1.50
C THR A 396 -18.39 -19.19 -1.42
N ASN A 397 -17.46 -20.10 -1.15
CA ASN A 397 -17.75 -21.54 -1.06
C ASN A 397 -18.14 -21.99 0.36
N GLN A 398 -17.98 -21.10 1.36
CA GLN A 398 -18.22 -21.35 2.80
C GLN A 398 -17.38 -22.53 3.34
N VAL A 399 -16.11 -22.60 2.92
CA VAL A 399 -15.12 -23.63 3.29
C VAL A 399 -13.79 -22.98 3.69
N ASN A 400 -12.91 -23.73 4.33
CA ASN A 400 -11.52 -23.30 4.56
C ASN A 400 -10.59 -23.90 3.50
N ASN A 401 -10.08 -23.06 2.60
CA ASN A 401 -9.38 -23.43 1.36
C ASN A 401 -7.94 -22.87 1.33
N ALA A 402 -7.02 -23.64 1.93
CA ALA A 402 -5.60 -23.33 2.01
C ALA A 402 -4.89 -23.19 0.64
N GLY A 403 -5.46 -23.74 -0.44
CA GLY A 403 -4.85 -23.70 -1.77
C GLY A 403 -5.02 -22.37 -2.52
N THR A 404 -5.95 -21.51 -2.08
CA THR A 404 -6.26 -20.25 -2.79
C THR A 404 -6.49 -19.04 -1.89
N MET A 405 -6.89 -19.22 -0.62
CA MET A 405 -7.28 -18.10 0.25
C MET A 405 -6.16 -17.65 1.21
N GLY A 406 -5.22 -18.54 1.54
CA GLY A 406 -4.17 -18.28 2.52
C GLY A 406 -3.28 -17.10 2.13
N THR A 407 -3.34 -16.04 2.93
CA THR A 407 -2.58 -14.79 2.70
C THR A 407 -1.66 -14.42 3.85
N PHE A 408 -1.75 -15.12 4.98
CA PHE A 408 -0.85 -14.96 6.12
C PHE A 408 0.46 -15.73 5.92
N SER A 409 0.39 -17.05 5.70
CA SER A 409 1.56 -17.91 5.53
C SER A 409 1.21 -19.28 4.92
N GLY A 410 2.16 -19.90 4.21
CA GLY A 410 2.11 -21.30 3.79
C GLY A 410 2.67 -22.29 4.82
N GLU A 411 3.03 -21.82 6.01
CA GLU A 411 3.61 -22.61 7.09
C GLU A 411 2.54 -23.35 7.91
N ALA A 412 2.94 -24.42 8.63
CA ALA A 412 2.08 -25.02 9.64
C ALA A 412 1.69 -24.01 10.74
N GLY A 413 0.53 -24.18 11.37
CA GLY A 413 0.05 -23.32 12.46
C GLY A 413 0.87 -23.47 13.75
N GLY A 414 0.89 -22.41 14.56
CA GLY A 414 1.19 -22.52 15.99
C GLY A 414 -0.10 -22.64 16.80
N SER A 415 -0.21 -21.98 17.93
CA SER A 415 -1.46 -21.91 18.72
C SER A 415 -1.59 -20.58 19.45
N ILE A 416 -2.82 -20.07 19.49
CA ILE A 416 -3.14 -18.80 20.16
C ILE A 416 -4.14 -19.06 21.29
N LYS A 417 -3.81 -18.60 22.50
CA LYS A 417 -4.75 -18.45 23.63
C LYS A 417 -5.12 -16.96 23.73
N ALA A 418 -6.41 -16.65 23.77
CA ALA A 418 -6.92 -15.30 23.87
C ALA A 418 -7.72 -15.11 25.18
N PHE A 419 -7.57 -13.96 25.86
CA PHE A 419 -8.36 -13.61 27.04
C PHE A 419 -8.58 -12.10 27.15
N ASN A 420 -9.77 -11.67 27.57
CA ASN A 420 -10.13 -10.28 27.87
C ASN A 420 -9.77 -9.23 26.77
N ASN A 421 -9.77 -9.60 25.48
CA ASN A 421 -9.57 -8.63 24.39
C ASN A 421 -10.88 -7.92 24.04
N THR A 422 -10.81 -6.66 23.60
CA THR A 422 -11.96 -5.90 23.08
C THR A 422 -11.87 -5.76 21.56
N PHE A 423 -12.93 -6.15 20.85
CA PHE A 423 -13.08 -5.96 19.41
C PHE A 423 -14.11 -4.85 19.13
N ASP A 424 -13.62 -3.64 18.87
CA ASP A 424 -14.39 -2.44 18.49
C ASP A 424 -14.68 -2.48 16.98
N ALA A 425 -15.83 -3.08 16.67
CA ALA A 425 -16.31 -3.35 15.31
C ALA A 425 -17.53 -2.50 14.92
N ASP A 426 -18.00 -1.58 15.77
CA ASP A 426 -19.18 -0.73 15.47
C ASP A 426 -18.91 0.31 14.37
N ILE A 427 -17.65 0.37 13.90
CA ILE A 427 -17.18 1.15 12.74
C ILE A 427 -16.72 0.25 11.57
N ALA A 428 -17.06 -1.04 11.54
CA ALA A 428 -16.45 -2.07 10.70
C ALA A 428 -16.53 -1.82 9.18
N THR A 429 -15.63 -1.00 8.65
CA THR A 429 -15.47 -0.81 7.20
C THR A 429 -14.65 -1.94 6.56
N ASN A 430 -13.87 -2.72 7.35
CA ASN A 430 -12.90 -3.70 6.86
C ASN A 430 -13.27 -5.18 7.17
N ASN A 431 -14.58 -5.51 7.18
CA ASN A 431 -15.12 -6.88 7.30
C ASN A 431 -14.40 -7.76 8.34
N MET A 432 -14.39 -7.34 9.60
CA MET A 432 -13.66 -8.04 10.67
C MET A 432 -14.15 -9.50 10.84
N ARG A 433 -13.23 -10.47 10.79
CA ARG A 433 -13.51 -11.89 11.09
C ARG A 433 -12.56 -12.43 12.16
N PHE A 434 -13.12 -13.22 13.07
CA PHE A 434 -12.41 -13.97 14.10
C PHE A 434 -13.24 -15.20 14.49
N VAL A 435 -12.60 -16.37 14.62
CA VAL A 435 -13.26 -17.62 15.03
C VAL A 435 -12.63 -18.15 16.32
N ALA A 436 -13.42 -18.21 17.38
CA ALA A 436 -13.00 -18.86 18.63
C ALA A 436 -13.07 -20.39 18.52
N TYR A 437 -12.18 -21.10 19.22
CA TYR A 437 -12.30 -22.55 19.38
C TYR A 437 -13.63 -22.93 20.02
N GLY A 438 -14.40 -23.79 19.36
CA GLY A 438 -15.69 -24.26 19.87
C GLY A 438 -16.79 -23.18 19.92
N ASP A 439 -16.64 -22.07 19.20
CA ASP A 439 -17.71 -21.09 18.96
C ASP A 439 -18.97 -21.80 18.46
N THR A 440 -20.15 -21.44 18.97
CA THR A 440 -21.42 -22.09 18.58
C THR A 440 -22.13 -21.42 17.40
N ASN A 441 -21.60 -20.31 16.88
CA ASN A 441 -22.14 -19.60 15.74
C ASN A 441 -22.20 -20.51 14.49
N PRO A 442 -23.37 -20.70 13.84
CA PRO A 442 -23.49 -21.52 12.63
C PRO A 442 -22.57 -21.10 11.49
N LEU A 443 -22.22 -19.81 11.39
CA LEU A 443 -21.29 -19.27 10.37
C LEU A 443 -19.88 -19.88 10.47
N TYR A 444 -19.52 -20.48 11.61
CA TYR A 444 -18.22 -21.11 11.85
C TYR A 444 -18.31 -22.65 11.98
N ASN A 445 -19.50 -23.23 11.82
CA ASN A 445 -19.79 -24.65 12.08
C ASN A 445 -20.71 -25.23 11.00
N ILE A 446 -20.23 -25.22 9.76
CA ILE A 446 -21.00 -25.62 8.58
C ILE A 446 -20.71 -27.10 8.31
N SER A 447 -21.71 -27.95 8.54
CA SER A 447 -21.59 -29.42 8.48
C SER A 447 -20.92 -29.90 7.18
N GLY A 448 -19.88 -30.74 7.33
CA GLY A 448 -19.08 -31.25 6.22
C GLY A 448 -18.12 -30.24 5.56
N LYS A 449 -18.08 -28.97 6.00
CA LYS A 449 -17.23 -27.91 5.45
C LYS A 449 -16.22 -27.35 6.45
N ILE A 450 -16.67 -26.84 7.60
CA ILE A 450 -15.83 -26.28 8.67
C ILE A 450 -16.42 -26.57 10.06
N SER A 451 -15.56 -26.59 11.09
CA SER A 451 -15.98 -26.67 12.48
C SER A 451 -15.00 -25.89 13.36
N SER A 452 -15.52 -25.00 14.21
CA SER A 452 -14.73 -24.23 15.18
C SER A 452 -13.91 -25.11 16.15
N THR A 453 -14.26 -26.39 16.31
CA THR A 453 -13.53 -27.35 17.15
C THR A 453 -12.30 -27.97 16.47
N THR A 454 -12.09 -27.71 15.18
CA THR A 454 -10.93 -28.21 14.40
C THR A 454 -10.32 -27.15 13.48
N ASP A 455 -10.97 -26.00 13.30
CA ASP A 455 -10.62 -24.98 12.32
C ASP A 455 -11.02 -23.57 12.83
N PHE A 456 -10.09 -22.90 13.51
CA PHE A 456 -10.34 -21.70 14.34
C PHE A 456 -9.12 -20.77 14.36
N ASP A 457 -9.28 -19.53 14.79
CA ASP A 457 -8.17 -18.56 14.91
C ASP A 457 -7.44 -18.65 16.25
N ALA A 458 -8.19 -18.69 17.36
CA ALA A 458 -7.63 -18.80 18.71
C ALA A 458 -8.56 -19.54 19.68
N TYR A 459 -7.98 -20.11 20.75
CA TYR A 459 -8.72 -20.60 21.91
C TYR A 459 -9.04 -19.44 22.84
N VAL A 460 -10.32 -19.06 22.96
CA VAL A 460 -10.75 -18.01 23.90
C VAL A 460 -10.96 -18.64 25.27
N ALA A 461 -10.13 -18.26 26.23
CA ALA A 461 -10.22 -18.74 27.60
C ALA A 461 -11.36 -18.04 28.36
N SER A 462 -12.08 -18.80 29.18
CA SER A 462 -13.07 -18.29 30.14
C SER A 462 -12.41 -17.65 31.36
N THR A 463 -11.20 -18.08 31.73
CA THR A 463 -10.41 -17.45 32.79
C THR A 463 -8.94 -17.29 32.41
N ARG A 464 -8.29 -16.22 32.89
CA ARG A 464 -6.87 -15.93 32.63
C ARG A 464 -5.96 -17.15 32.84
N GLY A 465 -6.14 -17.84 33.96
CA GLY A 465 -5.31 -18.97 34.38
C GLY A 465 -5.67 -20.33 33.79
N GLU A 466 -6.60 -20.40 32.83
CA GLU A 466 -7.08 -21.65 32.23
C GLU A 466 -5.99 -22.40 31.44
N ILE A 467 -5.94 -23.73 31.60
CA ILE A 467 -5.01 -24.61 30.90
C ILE A 467 -5.67 -25.09 29.61
N VAL A 468 -5.11 -24.71 28.47
CA VAL A 468 -5.54 -25.19 27.15
C VAL A 468 -5.19 -26.68 27.04
N SER A 469 -6.20 -27.50 26.80
CA SER A 469 -6.05 -28.95 26.65
C SER A 469 -5.19 -29.32 25.43
N SER A 470 -4.36 -30.37 25.55
CA SER A 470 -3.60 -30.96 24.44
C SER A 470 -4.46 -31.69 23.39
N ASN A 471 -5.79 -31.57 23.48
CA ASN A 471 -6.73 -31.90 22.40
C ASN A 471 -7.02 -30.69 21.49
N VAL A 472 -6.78 -29.45 21.95
CA VAL A 472 -6.87 -28.23 21.16
C VAL A 472 -5.56 -28.08 20.37
N LYS A 473 -5.64 -28.21 19.05
CA LYS A 473 -4.46 -28.27 18.17
C LYS A 473 -4.60 -27.40 16.93
N SER A 474 -3.46 -27.04 16.36
CA SER A 474 -3.43 -26.49 15.00
C SER A 474 -3.90 -27.53 13.99
N LYS A 475 -4.78 -27.14 13.06
CA LYS A 475 -5.25 -27.96 11.95
C LYS A 475 -4.10 -28.39 11.05
N SER A 476 -3.22 -27.44 10.73
CA SER A 476 -1.97 -27.68 10.03
C SER A 476 -0.82 -27.81 11.04
N GLY A 477 -0.18 -28.97 11.08
CA GLY A 477 0.96 -29.27 11.96
C GLY A 477 0.62 -29.97 13.29
N ALA A 478 -0.65 -30.01 13.72
CA ALA A 478 -1.08 -30.64 14.97
C ALA A 478 -0.35 -30.15 16.25
N ASN A 479 0.11 -28.90 16.22
CA ASN A 479 0.80 -28.26 17.34
C ASN A 479 -0.17 -27.92 18.48
N ASN A 480 0.33 -27.91 19.72
CA ASN A 480 -0.46 -27.56 20.90
C ASN A 480 0.00 -26.20 21.46
N TYR A 481 -0.88 -25.50 22.15
CA TYR A 481 -0.49 -24.40 23.01
C TYR A 481 0.28 -24.92 24.24
N ASN A 482 1.45 -24.34 24.54
CA ASN A 482 2.37 -24.85 25.57
C ASN A 482 2.04 -24.41 27.01
N ASN A 483 1.02 -23.55 27.21
CA ASN A 483 0.59 -23.04 28.52
C ASN A 483 1.66 -22.26 29.31
N PHE A 484 2.64 -21.65 28.63
CA PHE A 484 3.72 -20.88 29.28
C PHE A 484 3.21 -19.77 30.21
N ASP A 485 2.10 -19.11 29.86
CA ASP A 485 1.43 -18.07 30.67
C ASP A 485 0.98 -18.56 32.05
N THR A 486 0.77 -19.87 32.20
CA THR A 486 0.33 -20.48 33.45
C THR A 486 1.48 -20.84 34.40
N ASN A 487 2.73 -20.83 33.90
CA ASN A 487 3.93 -21.19 34.64
C ASN A 487 4.28 -20.14 35.70
N ALA A 488 4.27 -20.53 36.98
CA ALA A 488 4.58 -19.65 38.11
C ALA A 488 6.02 -19.10 38.13
N ALA A 489 6.93 -19.66 37.33
CA ALA A 489 8.30 -19.13 37.17
C ALA A 489 8.35 -17.89 36.24
N PHE A 490 7.35 -17.66 35.38
CA PHE A 490 7.35 -16.53 34.45
C PHE A 490 6.47 -15.39 34.95
N TYR A 491 6.91 -14.14 34.74
CA TYR A 491 6.20 -12.93 35.17
C TYR A 491 4.73 -12.91 34.71
N VAL A 492 4.46 -13.46 33.52
CA VAL A 492 3.14 -13.55 32.88
C VAL A 492 2.07 -14.07 33.84
N LYS A 493 2.39 -15.08 34.66
CA LYS A 493 1.44 -15.71 35.59
C LYS A 493 0.91 -14.74 36.66
N ASN A 494 1.78 -13.86 37.15
CA ASN A 494 1.51 -12.97 38.28
C ASN A 494 1.23 -11.52 37.86
N LEU A 495 1.37 -11.20 36.58
CA LEU A 495 1.06 -9.88 36.03
C LEU A 495 -0.43 -9.53 36.23
N VAL A 496 -0.68 -8.28 36.62
CA VAL A 496 -2.00 -7.64 36.57
C VAL A 496 -1.99 -6.67 35.39
N ILE A 497 -2.85 -6.91 34.41
CA ILE A 497 -3.01 -6.04 33.24
C ILE A 497 -4.12 -5.01 33.46
N ASP A 498 -4.03 -3.85 32.79
CA ASP A 498 -5.18 -2.94 32.65
C ASP A 498 -6.30 -3.56 31.80
N GLN A 499 -7.51 -2.99 31.89
CA GLN A 499 -8.60 -3.31 30.97
C GLN A 499 -8.34 -2.69 29.57
N PRO A 500 -8.81 -3.31 28.47
CA PRO A 500 -8.50 -2.89 27.10
C PRO A 500 -8.73 -1.41 26.79
N ALA A 501 -9.81 -0.81 27.31
CA ALA A 501 -10.08 0.62 27.11
C ALA A 501 -9.03 1.52 27.79
N VAL A 502 -8.54 1.13 28.97
CA VAL A 502 -7.46 1.84 29.70
C VAL A 502 -6.12 1.62 29.01
N ALA A 503 -5.86 0.39 28.53
CA ALA A 503 -4.71 0.04 27.73
C ALA A 503 -4.63 0.87 26.44
N LYS A 504 -5.74 1.01 25.70
CA LYS A 504 -5.89 1.92 24.55
C LYS A 504 -5.53 3.36 24.94
N THR A 505 -6.11 3.91 26.01
CA THR A 505 -5.80 5.28 26.46
C THR A 505 -4.32 5.46 26.79
N LYS A 506 -3.70 4.56 27.57
CA LYS A 506 -2.26 4.60 27.86
C LYS A 506 -1.42 4.54 26.60
N THR A 507 -1.75 3.63 25.68
CA THR A 507 -1.05 3.46 24.41
C THR A 507 -1.12 4.73 23.57
N THR A 508 -2.31 5.32 23.37
CA THR A 508 -2.47 6.58 22.63
C THR A 508 -1.81 7.81 23.29
N GLN A 509 -1.48 7.72 24.59
CA GLN A 509 -0.80 8.78 25.33
C GLN A 509 0.73 8.63 25.32
N TYR A 510 1.23 7.40 25.44
CA TYR A 510 2.63 7.12 25.76
C TYR A 510 3.38 6.31 24.70
N ALA A 511 2.71 5.74 23.70
CA ALA A 511 3.40 5.08 22.60
C ALA A 511 4.12 6.08 21.69
N GLY A 512 5.22 5.65 21.09
CA GLY A 512 6.09 6.54 20.31
C GLY A 512 6.89 7.47 21.20
N ARG A 513 7.50 8.50 20.60
CA ARG A 513 8.39 9.44 21.33
C ARG A 513 7.62 10.27 22.36
N VAL A 514 8.35 10.90 23.29
CA VAL A 514 7.81 11.89 24.26
C VAL A 514 6.82 12.84 23.57
N SER A 515 5.62 12.97 24.15
CA SER A 515 4.51 13.78 23.58
C SER A 515 4.07 13.37 22.16
N GLY A 516 4.26 12.10 21.77
CA GLY A 516 3.94 11.52 20.47
C GLY A 516 4.83 12.04 19.34
N GLY A 517 6.08 12.39 19.62
CA GLY A 517 7.02 12.93 18.63
C GLY A 517 6.68 14.33 18.09
N ASP A 518 7.49 14.79 17.14
CA ASP A 518 7.38 16.11 16.49
C ASP A 518 6.65 16.10 15.14
N LEU A 519 6.90 15.08 14.31
CA LEU A 519 6.10 14.81 13.11
C LEU A 519 4.70 14.36 13.53
N LYS A 520 3.69 15.17 13.21
CA LYS A 520 2.27 14.85 13.45
C LYS A 520 1.59 14.45 12.16
N TRP A 521 0.89 13.31 12.20
CA TRP A 521 0.04 12.83 11.13
C TRP A 521 -1.38 12.59 11.66
N THR A 522 -2.35 12.47 10.76
CA THR A 522 -3.73 12.09 11.09
C THR A 522 -4.27 11.27 9.93
N PHE A 523 -4.54 10.00 10.19
CA PHE A 523 -5.09 9.08 9.20
C PHE A 523 -6.55 9.40 8.89
N ASN A 524 -6.98 9.02 7.69
CA ASN A 524 -8.37 9.05 7.27
C ASN A 524 -8.92 7.62 7.35
N ASN A 525 -9.45 7.23 8.52
CA ASN A 525 -9.97 5.90 8.82
C ASN A 525 -10.98 5.38 7.77
N SER A 526 -11.71 6.26 7.06
CA SER A 526 -12.64 5.86 6.00
C SER A 526 -11.96 5.24 4.75
N VAL A 527 -10.67 5.51 4.57
CA VAL A 527 -9.81 5.05 3.46
C VAL A 527 -8.69 4.17 3.99
N ASP A 528 -7.98 4.65 5.01
CA ASP A 528 -6.70 4.07 5.45
C ASP A 528 -6.90 2.74 6.21
N ASP A 529 -8.02 2.55 6.93
CA ASP A 529 -8.35 1.30 7.67
C ASP A 529 -8.31 0.03 6.79
N LYS A 530 -8.49 0.17 5.47
CA LYS A 530 -8.47 -0.93 4.49
C LYS A 530 -7.28 -0.84 3.54
N SER A 531 -6.50 0.23 3.62
CA SER A 531 -5.42 0.50 2.67
C SER A 531 -4.18 -0.28 3.07
N SER A 532 -3.61 -0.98 2.10
CA SER A 532 -2.24 -1.48 2.20
C SER A 532 -1.31 -0.82 1.18
N LEU A 533 -1.66 0.38 0.74
CA LEU A 533 -0.90 1.20 -0.21
C LEU A 533 -0.10 2.27 0.54
N VAL A 534 0.99 2.74 -0.04
CA VAL A 534 1.76 3.87 0.50
C VAL A 534 0.91 5.14 0.46
N ILE A 535 0.72 5.78 1.61
CA ILE A 535 0.08 7.09 1.69
C ILE A 535 1.09 8.13 1.17
N THR A 536 0.93 8.55 -0.09
CA THR A 536 1.88 9.42 -0.82
C THR A 536 2.22 10.70 -0.06
N ALA A 537 1.24 11.29 0.63
CA ALA A 537 1.44 12.50 1.43
C ALA A 537 2.28 12.24 2.71
N LEU A 538 2.10 11.10 3.38
CA LEU A 538 2.93 10.69 4.52
C LEU A 538 4.36 10.37 4.09
N LYS A 539 4.57 9.60 3.00
CA LYS A 539 5.94 9.36 2.48
C LYS A 539 6.60 10.67 2.03
N SER A 540 5.83 11.62 1.50
CA SER A 540 6.31 12.96 1.15
C SER A 540 6.72 13.77 2.40
N ALA A 541 5.94 13.72 3.49
CA ALA A 541 6.30 14.36 4.75
C ALA A 541 7.58 13.76 5.36
N LEU A 542 7.70 12.43 5.35
CA LEU A 542 8.88 11.70 5.83
C LEU A 542 10.13 11.97 4.98
N THR A 543 10.00 11.98 3.65
CA THR A 543 11.13 12.19 2.72
C THR A 543 11.64 13.63 2.75
N ASN A 544 10.76 14.60 3.06
CA ASN A 544 11.10 16.02 3.23
C ASN A 544 11.29 16.43 4.69
N TYR A 545 11.35 15.49 5.64
CA TYR A 545 11.48 15.79 7.07
C TYR A 545 12.80 16.53 7.35
N THR A 546 12.67 17.70 7.96
CA THR A 546 13.77 18.54 8.42
C THR A 546 13.47 18.98 9.85
N SER A 547 14.44 18.80 10.76
CA SER A 547 14.28 19.26 12.14
C SER A 547 14.31 20.78 12.21
N THR A 548 13.51 21.35 13.12
CA THR A 548 13.49 22.78 13.43
C THR A 548 14.57 23.19 14.45
N LEU A 549 15.41 22.25 14.88
CA LEU A 549 16.54 22.47 15.78
C LEU A 549 17.61 23.36 15.11
N VAL A 550 17.84 24.54 15.67
CA VAL A 550 18.80 25.54 15.19
C VAL A 550 20.19 25.30 15.80
N SER A 551 20.26 24.98 17.09
CA SER A 551 21.53 24.65 17.76
C SER A 551 21.33 23.88 19.07
N VAL A 552 22.36 23.13 19.45
CA VAL A 552 22.48 22.45 20.75
C VAL A 552 23.54 23.18 21.58
N GLN A 553 23.27 23.46 22.86
CA GLN A 553 24.23 24.13 23.73
C GLN A 553 25.36 23.16 24.11
N GLY A 554 26.58 23.67 24.33
CA GLY A 554 27.74 22.83 24.65
C GLY A 554 28.43 22.16 23.45
N GLU A 555 27.91 22.32 22.22
CA GLU A 555 28.68 22.04 20.98
C GLU A 555 29.69 23.16 20.63
N GLY A 556 29.77 24.18 21.49
CA GLY A 556 30.18 25.54 21.12
C GLY A 556 29.08 26.24 20.33
N THR A 557 29.40 27.39 19.71
CA THR A 557 28.94 27.55 18.33
C THR A 557 29.53 26.40 17.52
N PRO A 558 28.79 25.71 16.63
CA PRO A 558 29.38 24.71 15.75
C PRO A 558 30.65 25.32 15.14
N PRO A 559 31.83 24.68 15.25
CA PRO A 559 33.08 25.24 14.76
C PRO A 559 32.88 25.42 13.25
N ALA A 560 32.62 26.66 12.84
CA ALA A 560 31.84 26.96 11.63
C ALA A 560 32.46 26.22 10.46
N ASN A 561 31.82 25.10 10.05
CA ASN A 561 32.54 23.94 9.49
C ASN A 561 33.51 24.47 8.44
N PRO A 562 34.84 24.40 8.69
CA PRO A 562 35.75 25.33 8.03
C PRO A 562 35.59 25.22 6.52
N GLN A 563 35.35 24.01 6.03
CA GLN A 563 34.71 23.76 4.75
C GLN A 563 33.19 23.69 4.95
N THR A 564 32.42 24.66 4.44
CA THR A 564 30.94 24.55 4.42
C THR A 564 30.48 23.96 3.09
N LEU A 565 29.34 23.26 3.12
CA LEU A 565 28.61 22.81 1.93
C LEU A 565 27.12 22.95 2.20
N THR A 566 26.46 23.88 1.52
CA THR A 566 25.00 24.04 1.54
C THR A 566 24.42 23.58 0.21
N SER A 567 23.16 23.15 0.20
CA SER A 567 22.48 22.75 -1.03
C SER A 567 21.10 23.38 -1.13
N THR A 568 20.53 23.34 -2.33
CA THR A 568 19.07 23.42 -2.51
C THR A 568 18.38 22.23 -1.81
N THR A 569 17.10 22.37 -1.46
CA THR A 569 16.34 21.34 -0.72
C THR A 569 15.94 20.12 -1.56
N ASN A 570 16.31 20.09 -2.84
CA ASN A 570 15.94 19.08 -3.84
C ASN A 570 17.07 18.10 -4.19
N ASN A 571 17.98 17.80 -3.25
CA ASN A 571 19.07 16.82 -3.46
C ASN A 571 18.54 15.44 -3.85
N ASN A 572 17.42 15.03 -3.24
CA ASN A 572 16.69 13.85 -3.63
C ASN A 572 15.56 14.27 -4.59
N GLN A 573 15.53 13.68 -5.77
CA GLN A 573 14.49 13.94 -6.77
C GLN A 573 13.99 12.64 -7.39
N THR A 574 12.70 12.38 -7.24
CA THR A 574 11.99 11.39 -8.06
C THR A 574 11.42 12.09 -9.27
N VAL A 575 11.84 11.69 -10.47
CA VAL A 575 11.32 12.22 -11.74
C VAL A 575 10.78 11.10 -12.63
N THR A 576 9.78 11.42 -13.44
CA THR A 576 9.28 10.53 -14.47
C THR A 576 10.30 10.37 -15.59
N SER A 577 10.55 9.13 -16.05
CA SER A 577 11.44 8.83 -17.18
C SER A 577 11.21 9.76 -18.38
N GLY A 578 12.30 10.35 -18.89
CA GLY A 578 12.29 11.36 -19.96
C GLY A 578 12.11 12.81 -19.47
N THR A 579 11.84 13.05 -18.19
CA THR A 579 11.71 14.39 -17.60
C THR A 579 13.06 14.85 -17.03
N ALA A 580 13.46 16.10 -17.28
CA ALA A 580 14.66 16.66 -16.67
C ALA A 580 14.48 16.85 -15.15
N ILE A 581 15.56 16.70 -14.37
CA ILE A 581 15.55 17.14 -12.97
C ILE A 581 15.49 18.67 -12.90
N SER A 582 14.88 19.18 -11.83
CA SER A 582 15.14 20.56 -11.41
C SER A 582 16.61 20.65 -10.98
N SER A 583 17.31 21.70 -11.40
CA SER A 583 18.72 21.88 -11.06
C SER A 583 18.96 21.78 -9.55
N ILE A 584 19.96 20.98 -9.16
CA ILE A 584 20.39 20.86 -7.77
C ILE A 584 21.67 21.68 -7.64
N VAL A 585 21.71 22.66 -6.74
CA VAL A 585 22.87 23.54 -6.57
C VAL A 585 23.48 23.29 -5.19
N PHE A 586 24.71 22.78 -5.18
CA PHE A 586 25.56 22.75 -4.00
C PHE A 586 26.50 23.95 -4.04
N THR A 587 26.58 24.69 -2.93
CA THR A 587 27.48 25.83 -2.75
C THR A 587 28.49 25.49 -1.65
N TRP A 588 29.79 25.56 -1.93
CA TRP A 588 30.83 25.33 -0.92
C TRP A 588 31.41 26.66 -0.40
N GLY A 589 31.91 26.67 0.85
CA GLY A 589 32.29 27.91 1.52
C GLY A 589 33.34 27.75 2.62
N GLY A 590 33.66 28.88 3.26
CA GLY A 590 34.78 28.97 4.19
C GLY A 590 36.13 28.65 3.54
N THR A 591 36.95 27.87 4.25
CA THR A 591 38.28 27.35 3.87
C THR A 591 38.24 26.30 2.76
N ALA A 592 37.05 25.83 2.34
CA ALA A 592 36.93 24.93 1.19
C ALA A 592 37.48 25.63 -0.06
N THR A 593 38.58 25.11 -0.60
CA THR A 593 39.24 25.60 -1.80
C THR A 593 38.57 25.04 -3.06
N ASP A 594 38.02 23.82 -2.99
CA ASP A 594 37.33 23.17 -4.10
C ASP A 594 36.23 22.20 -3.61
N ALA A 595 35.46 21.63 -4.54
CA ALA A 595 34.60 20.48 -4.29
C ALA A 595 34.66 19.46 -5.43
N THR A 596 34.45 18.19 -5.09
CA THR A 596 34.49 17.03 -6.00
C THR A 596 33.13 16.35 -6.06
N VAL A 597 32.84 15.68 -7.18
CA VAL A 597 31.59 14.96 -7.43
C VAL A 597 31.91 13.50 -7.70
N THR A 598 31.15 12.59 -7.11
CA THR A 598 31.22 11.14 -7.38
C THR A 598 29.83 10.57 -7.63
N GLY A 599 29.74 9.48 -8.41
CA GLY A 599 28.48 8.94 -8.92
C GLY A 599 27.94 9.62 -10.19
N LEU A 600 28.63 10.65 -10.71
CA LEU A 600 28.28 11.39 -11.93
C LEU A 600 29.50 11.62 -12.83
N PRO A 601 29.31 11.79 -14.16
CA PRO A 601 28.05 11.66 -14.89
C PRO A 601 27.70 10.19 -15.17
N ALA A 602 26.46 9.83 -14.86
CA ALA A 602 25.87 8.54 -15.20
C ALA A 602 24.46 8.78 -15.76
N SER A 603 24.03 7.93 -16.69
CA SER A 603 22.63 7.82 -17.13
C SER A 603 21.92 9.17 -17.37
N GLY A 604 22.48 10.05 -18.21
CA GLY A 604 21.83 11.28 -18.66
C GLY A 604 21.88 12.49 -17.70
N ILE A 605 22.48 12.34 -16.51
CA ILE A 605 22.78 13.46 -15.59
C ILE A 605 24.22 13.94 -15.76
N THR A 606 24.40 15.25 -15.73
CA THR A 606 25.68 15.95 -15.78
C THR A 606 25.80 16.95 -14.64
N PHE A 607 26.99 17.53 -14.44
CA PHE A 607 27.17 18.63 -13.51
C PHE A 607 28.13 19.68 -14.08
N VAL A 608 27.93 20.94 -13.67
CA VAL A 608 28.82 22.07 -13.98
C VAL A 608 29.39 22.58 -12.67
N LYS A 609 30.73 22.58 -12.54
CA LYS A 609 31.43 23.18 -11.40
C LYS A 609 31.94 24.57 -11.76
N ASN A 610 31.47 25.59 -11.05
CA ASN A 610 31.94 26.96 -11.13
C ASN A 610 32.79 27.29 -9.89
N ALA A 611 34.12 27.24 -10.04
CA ALA A 611 35.05 27.49 -8.95
C ALA A 611 34.99 28.94 -8.42
N THR A 612 34.68 29.92 -9.26
CA THR A 612 34.60 31.34 -8.89
C THR A 612 33.37 31.64 -8.05
N ALA A 613 32.21 31.05 -8.39
CA ALA A 613 30.99 31.15 -7.62
C ALA A 613 30.92 30.14 -6.45
N LYS A 614 31.90 29.23 -6.35
CA LYS A 614 31.92 28.06 -5.46
C LYS A 614 30.64 27.20 -5.55
N THR A 615 30.15 26.92 -6.76
CA THR A 615 28.95 26.09 -6.97
C THR A 615 29.17 24.85 -7.85
N ILE A 616 28.52 23.75 -7.50
CA ILE A 616 28.25 22.60 -8.36
C ILE A 616 26.76 22.60 -8.67
N THR A 617 26.41 22.77 -9.95
CA THR A 617 25.03 22.66 -10.45
C THR A 617 24.88 21.32 -11.17
N ILE A 618 24.02 20.45 -10.64
CA ILE A 618 23.67 19.15 -11.23
C ILE A 618 22.38 19.32 -12.05
N SER A 619 22.38 18.82 -13.29
CA SER A 619 21.24 18.94 -14.21
C SER A 619 21.28 17.86 -15.31
N GLY A 620 20.14 17.62 -15.94
CA GLY A 620 19.99 16.67 -17.05
C GLY A 620 18.69 15.89 -16.99
N THR A 621 18.55 14.90 -17.87
CA THR A 621 17.39 14.00 -17.94
C THR A 621 17.87 12.58 -17.58
N PRO A 622 17.53 12.07 -16.39
CA PRO A 622 18.03 10.78 -15.94
C PRO A 622 17.37 9.63 -16.71
N THR A 623 18.19 8.69 -17.17
CA THR A 623 17.75 7.47 -17.88
C THR A 623 17.76 6.21 -17.00
N ALA A 624 18.29 6.31 -15.77
CA ALA A 624 18.22 5.29 -14.73
C ALA A 624 18.29 5.95 -13.34
N THR A 625 17.84 5.26 -12.30
CA THR A 625 18.03 5.69 -10.91
C THR A 625 19.52 5.69 -10.55
N ILE A 626 20.01 6.77 -9.94
CA ILE A 626 21.41 6.96 -9.56
C ILE A 626 21.53 7.65 -8.19
N SER A 627 22.63 7.36 -7.49
CA SER A 627 23.03 8.05 -6.25
C SER A 627 24.34 8.77 -6.49
N TYR A 628 24.49 9.99 -5.94
CA TYR A 628 25.70 10.79 -6.08
C TYR A 628 26.13 11.38 -4.72
N SER A 629 27.40 11.75 -4.62
CA SER A 629 27.92 12.51 -3.47
C SER A 629 28.89 13.61 -3.88
N ILE A 630 28.94 14.64 -3.03
CA ILE A 630 29.72 15.87 -3.16
C ILE A 630 30.62 15.95 -1.94
N THR A 631 31.92 16.13 -2.14
CA THR A 631 32.91 16.22 -1.05
C THR A 631 33.79 17.45 -1.27
N THR A 632 33.88 18.32 -0.26
CA THR A 632 34.74 19.50 -0.32
C THR A 632 36.21 19.16 -0.10
N THR A 633 37.10 19.99 -0.63
CA THR A 633 38.54 19.92 -0.42
C THR A 633 39.03 21.27 0.11
N GLY A 634 39.93 21.27 1.10
CA GLY A 634 40.41 22.48 1.76
C GLY A 634 41.18 22.17 3.04
N THR A 635 41.39 23.19 3.89
CA THR A 635 41.99 23.01 5.23
C THR A 635 40.90 22.82 6.29
N GLY A 636 41.15 21.94 7.27
CA GLY A 636 40.15 21.54 8.27
C GLY A 636 39.21 20.44 7.78
N THR A 637 38.21 20.10 8.57
CA THR A 637 37.24 19.01 8.31
C THR A 637 36.57 19.16 6.94
N VAL A 638 36.40 18.05 6.22
CA VAL A 638 35.66 18.01 4.95
C VAL A 638 34.15 18.07 5.21
N ALA A 639 33.42 18.78 4.36
CA ALA A 639 31.96 18.68 4.29
C ALA A 639 31.56 17.73 3.17
N THR A 640 30.55 16.91 3.43
CA THR A 640 29.94 16.01 2.46
C THR A 640 28.46 16.32 2.30
N GLY A 641 27.95 16.07 1.09
CA GLY A 641 26.54 16.09 0.77
C GLY A 641 26.23 14.96 -0.21
N SER A 642 25.02 14.45 -0.20
CA SER A 642 24.58 13.36 -1.08
C SER A 642 23.17 13.62 -1.61
N GLY A 643 22.80 12.87 -2.63
CA GLY A 643 21.44 12.87 -3.15
C GLY A 643 21.16 11.66 -4.04
N THR A 644 19.88 11.35 -4.20
CA THR A 644 19.38 10.29 -5.09
C THR A 644 18.49 10.89 -6.17
N ILE A 645 18.74 10.48 -7.42
CA ILE A 645 17.90 10.82 -8.56
C ILE A 645 17.20 9.54 -8.98
N THR A 646 15.94 9.40 -8.59
CA THR A 646 15.12 8.21 -8.84
C THR A 646 14.32 8.40 -10.13
N VAL A 647 14.44 7.46 -11.05
CA VAL A 647 13.65 7.42 -12.27
C VAL A 647 12.43 6.53 -12.04
N SER A 648 11.27 7.15 -11.84
CA SER A 648 10.00 6.44 -11.90
C SER A 648 9.64 6.12 -13.35
N ALA A 649 9.03 4.96 -13.56
CA ALA A 649 8.31 4.69 -14.80
C ALA A 649 7.25 5.79 -15.02
N ALA A 650 7.10 6.26 -16.25
CA ALA A 650 6.04 7.20 -16.58
C ALA A 650 4.68 6.55 -16.34
N SER A 651 3.76 7.29 -15.72
CA SER A 651 2.34 6.90 -15.69
C SER A 651 1.83 6.71 -17.12
N ALA A 652 0.87 5.80 -17.31
CA ALA A 652 0.25 5.61 -18.61
C ALA A 652 -0.46 6.90 -19.06
N GLN A 653 -0.38 7.23 -20.35
CA GLN A 653 -1.18 8.30 -20.91
C GLN A 653 -2.64 7.85 -20.87
N THR A 654 -3.55 8.66 -20.32
CA THR A 654 -4.97 8.33 -20.29
C THR A 654 -5.72 9.09 -21.38
N LEU A 655 -6.68 8.43 -22.01
CA LEU A 655 -7.65 9.06 -22.89
C LEU A 655 -9.02 8.54 -22.49
N THR A 656 -9.79 9.37 -21.79
CA THR A 656 -11.18 9.08 -21.46
C THR A 656 -12.08 9.68 -22.54
N SER A 657 -13.30 9.17 -22.68
CA SER A 657 -14.22 9.59 -23.72
C SER A 657 -15.67 9.43 -23.29
N THR A 658 -16.55 10.24 -23.85
CA THR A 658 -18.00 10.00 -23.77
C THR A 658 -18.36 8.64 -24.39
N SER A 659 -19.40 7.98 -23.88
CA SER A 659 -19.79 6.62 -24.32
C SER A 659 -20.33 6.54 -25.77
N ASN A 660 -20.55 7.69 -26.42
CA ASN A 660 -21.07 7.85 -27.77
C ASN A 660 -19.98 7.96 -28.86
N ASN A 661 -18.79 7.40 -28.65
CA ASN A 661 -17.71 7.36 -29.66
C ASN A 661 -18.13 6.72 -30.98
N ASN A 662 -19.02 5.73 -30.91
CA ASN A 662 -19.67 5.17 -32.07
C ASN A 662 -21.11 5.70 -32.13
N GLN A 663 -21.51 6.23 -33.29
CA GLN A 663 -22.86 6.72 -33.51
C GLN A 663 -23.38 6.26 -34.86
N THR A 664 -24.58 5.69 -34.87
CA THR A 664 -25.31 5.39 -36.09
C THR A 664 -26.44 6.41 -36.24
N VAL A 665 -26.43 7.20 -37.30
CA VAL A 665 -27.42 8.24 -37.58
C VAL A 665 -28.02 8.09 -38.97
N ALA A 666 -29.30 8.41 -39.12
CA ALA A 666 -29.92 8.45 -40.44
C ALA A 666 -29.34 9.62 -41.27
N SER A 667 -29.18 9.40 -42.57
CA SER A 667 -28.62 10.42 -43.49
C SER A 667 -29.29 11.79 -43.34
N GLY A 668 -28.49 12.83 -43.13
CA GLY A 668 -28.94 14.21 -42.87
C GLY A 668 -29.13 14.59 -41.40
N THR A 669 -28.99 13.65 -40.45
CA THR A 669 -29.13 13.91 -39.00
C THR A 669 -27.77 14.24 -38.35
N ALA A 670 -27.72 15.24 -37.48
CA ALA A 670 -26.51 15.59 -36.73
C ALA A 670 -26.14 14.50 -35.70
N ILE A 671 -24.83 14.31 -35.46
CA ILE A 671 -24.35 13.53 -34.31
C ILE A 671 -24.46 14.33 -33.01
N GLY A 672 -24.68 13.64 -31.89
CA GLY A 672 -24.40 14.21 -30.58
C GLY A 672 -22.89 14.41 -30.42
N SER A 673 -22.47 15.52 -29.80
CA SER A 673 -21.05 15.81 -29.59
C SER A 673 -20.33 14.67 -28.86
N ILE A 674 -19.15 14.31 -29.34
CA ILE A 674 -18.28 13.29 -28.77
C ILE A 674 -17.08 14.00 -28.16
N VAL A 675 -16.78 13.77 -26.87
CA VAL A 675 -15.68 14.45 -26.18
C VAL A 675 -14.67 13.43 -25.69
N PHE A 676 -13.44 13.52 -26.21
CA PHE A 676 -12.27 12.81 -25.69
C PHE A 676 -11.48 13.75 -24.78
N THR A 677 -11.13 13.32 -23.57
CA THR A 677 -10.32 14.09 -22.60
C THR A 677 -9.02 13.35 -22.33
N TRP A 678 -7.88 14.00 -22.58
CA TRP A 678 -6.56 13.37 -22.36
C TRP A 678 -5.95 13.73 -21.01
N GLY A 679 -5.22 12.78 -20.42
CA GLY A 679 -4.72 12.89 -19.05
C GLY A 679 -3.53 11.96 -18.77
N GLY A 680 -3.24 11.78 -17.48
CA GLY A 680 -1.98 11.16 -17.05
C GLY A 680 -0.79 11.96 -17.59
N SER A 681 0.16 11.27 -18.20
CA SER A 681 1.37 11.80 -18.85
C SER A 681 1.14 12.42 -20.23
N ALA A 682 -0.09 12.41 -20.77
CA ALA A 682 -0.40 13.03 -22.06
C ALA A 682 -0.28 14.56 -22.01
N THR A 683 0.55 15.12 -22.88
CA THR A 683 0.69 16.56 -23.11
C THR A 683 -0.30 17.06 -24.15
N ASP A 684 -0.54 16.30 -25.23
CA ASP A 684 -1.48 16.62 -26.29
C ASP A 684 -2.18 15.35 -26.84
N ALA A 685 -3.09 15.48 -27.80
CA ALA A 685 -3.66 14.35 -28.55
C ALA A 685 -3.99 14.70 -30.00
N THR A 686 -3.78 13.78 -30.94
CA THR A 686 -3.89 14.02 -32.39
C THR A 686 -5.02 13.22 -33.02
N VAL A 687 -5.88 13.88 -33.78
CA VAL A 687 -7.00 13.25 -34.52
C VAL A 687 -6.54 12.80 -35.91
N THR A 688 -6.95 11.60 -36.32
CA THR A 688 -6.79 11.08 -37.68
C THR A 688 -8.08 10.41 -38.16
N GLY A 689 -8.29 10.30 -39.48
CA GLY A 689 -9.52 9.75 -40.08
C GLY A 689 -10.65 10.76 -40.29
N LEU A 690 -10.49 12.00 -39.82
CA LEU A 690 -11.31 13.16 -40.19
C LEU A 690 -10.47 14.15 -41.03
N PRO A 691 -11.07 14.97 -41.93
CA PRO A 691 -12.51 15.12 -42.17
C PRO A 691 -12.96 14.64 -43.56
N ALA A 692 -14.22 14.20 -43.63
CA ALA A 692 -15.05 14.26 -44.84
C ALA A 692 -16.28 15.12 -44.52
N SER A 693 -16.88 15.75 -45.54
CA SER A 693 -17.81 16.88 -45.37
C SER A 693 -18.89 16.68 -44.30
N GLY A 694 -18.98 17.66 -43.40
CA GLY A 694 -20.06 17.76 -42.41
C GLY A 694 -19.68 17.40 -40.97
N ILE A 695 -18.58 16.67 -40.73
CA ILE A 695 -18.00 16.48 -39.38
C ILE A 695 -16.77 17.38 -39.19
N SER A 696 -16.65 18.01 -38.02
CA SER A 696 -15.49 18.79 -37.59
C SER A 696 -15.07 18.42 -36.17
N PHE A 697 -13.93 18.95 -35.71
CA PHE A 697 -13.52 18.84 -34.33
C PHE A 697 -12.87 20.13 -33.80
N ILE A 698 -12.98 20.35 -32.49
CA ILE A 698 -12.35 21.44 -31.76
C ILE A 698 -11.44 20.82 -30.70
N LYS A 699 -10.14 21.13 -30.76
CA LYS A 699 -9.19 20.84 -29.69
C LYS A 699 -9.12 22.04 -28.73
N ASN A 700 -9.32 21.81 -27.45
CA ASN A 700 -9.04 22.78 -26.38
C ASN A 700 -7.90 22.24 -25.50
N THR A 701 -6.68 22.73 -25.74
CA THR A 701 -5.47 22.29 -25.03
C THR A 701 -5.50 22.63 -23.54
N SER A 702 -6.15 23.73 -23.14
CA SER A 702 -6.26 24.15 -21.73
C SER A 702 -7.22 23.25 -20.94
N ALA A 703 -8.31 22.80 -21.57
CA ALA A 703 -9.23 21.82 -20.99
C ALA A 703 -8.79 20.35 -21.20
N LYS A 704 -7.73 20.12 -21.99
CA LYS A 704 -7.29 18.81 -22.50
C LYS A 704 -8.41 18.01 -23.20
N THR A 705 -9.25 18.67 -23.99
CA THR A 705 -10.38 18.02 -24.70
C THR A 705 -10.30 18.12 -26.22
N ILE A 706 -10.73 17.06 -26.91
CA ILE A 706 -11.12 17.08 -28.31
C ILE A 706 -12.62 16.82 -28.39
N THR A 707 -13.38 17.79 -28.91
CA THR A 707 -14.81 17.66 -29.16
C THR A 707 -15.06 17.48 -30.65
N ILE A 708 -15.71 16.38 -31.05
CA ILE A 708 -16.11 16.07 -32.43
C ILE A 708 -17.62 16.29 -32.56
N SER A 709 -18.07 17.00 -33.60
CA SER A 709 -19.49 17.28 -33.84
C SER A 709 -19.80 17.58 -35.31
N GLY A 710 -21.09 17.62 -35.68
CA GLY A 710 -21.57 17.99 -37.01
C GLY A 710 -22.64 17.06 -37.56
N THR A 711 -22.86 17.11 -38.88
CA THR A 711 -23.82 16.27 -39.62
C THR A 711 -23.07 15.43 -40.66
N PRO A 712 -22.88 14.12 -40.46
CA PRO A 712 -22.09 13.29 -41.36
C PRO A 712 -22.84 13.05 -42.68
N THR A 713 -22.18 13.30 -43.82
CA THR A 713 -22.73 12.94 -45.14
C THR A 713 -22.31 11.54 -45.61
N ALA A 714 -21.41 10.87 -44.89
CA ALA A 714 -20.92 9.53 -45.19
C ALA A 714 -20.44 8.83 -43.90
N THR A 715 -20.38 7.49 -43.92
CA THR A 715 -19.79 6.70 -42.84
C THR A 715 -18.28 6.95 -42.75
N VAL A 716 -17.76 7.24 -41.55
CA VAL A 716 -16.36 7.57 -41.32
C VAL A 716 -15.84 6.97 -40.00
N SER A 717 -14.61 6.46 -40.02
CA SER A 717 -13.90 5.95 -38.86
C SER A 717 -12.74 6.89 -38.52
N TYR A 718 -12.58 7.23 -37.25
CA TYR A 718 -11.56 8.15 -36.76
C TYR A 718 -10.83 7.60 -35.53
N SER A 719 -9.65 8.14 -35.25
CA SER A 719 -8.91 7.85 -34.02
C SER A 719 -8.24 9.09 -33.43
N ILE A 720 -8.07 9.09 -32.11
CA ILE A 720 -7.36 10.09 -31.33
C ILE A 720 -6.23 9.35 -30.62
N VAL A 721 -4.98 9.75 -30.89
CA VAL A 721 -3.79 9.18 -30.24
C VAL A 721 -3.19 10.23 -29.32
N THR A 722 -3.00 9.92 -28.03
CA THR A 722 -2.32 10.84 -27.12
C THR A 722 -0.83 10.93 -27.42
N THR A 723 -0.23 12.09 -27.15
CA THR A 723 1.21 12.33 -27.23
C THR A 723 1.69 12.91 -25.90
N GLY A 724 2.89 12.50 -25.47
CA GLY A 724 3.40 12.80 -24.13
C GLY A 724 4.54 11.84 -23.75
N THR A 725 4.93 11.83 -22.48
CA THR A 725 5.83 10.80 -21.93
C THR A 725 5.05 9.51 -21.63
N GLY A 726 5.74 8.38 -21.46
CA GLY A 726 5.08 7.08 -21.25
C GLY A 726 4.33 6.55 -22.48
N THR A 727 3.63 5.43 -22.31
CA THR A 727 2.91 4.75 -23.41
C THR A 727 1.72 5.56 -23.88
N ALA A 728 1.65 5.84 -25.18
CA ALA A 728 0.52 6.51 -25.82
C ALA A 728 -0.75 5.64 -25.83
N THR A 729 -1.90 6.27 -25.62
CA THR A 729 -3.22 5.63 -25.66
C THR A 729 -4.00 6.11 -26.87
N THR A 730 -4.63 5.17 -27.56
CA THR A 730 -5.48 5.43 -28.73
C THR A 730 -6.94 5.19 -28.40
N GLY A 731 -7.77 6.21 -28.57
CA GLY A 731 -9.22 6.10 -28.64
C GLY A 731 -9.68 6.12 -30.10
N SER A 732 -10.78 5.46 -30.41
CA SER A 732 -11.34 5.45 -31.76
C SER A 732 -12.87 5.47 -31.74
N GLY A 733 -13.45 5.82 -32.87
CA GLY A 733 -14.89 5.88 -33.05
C GLY A 733 -15.30 5.77 -34.51
N THR A 734 -16.55 5.40 -34.72
CA THR A 734 -17.15 5.20 -36.04
C THR A 734 -18.49 5.91 -36.09
N ILE A 735 -18.61 6.84 -37.02
CA ILE A 735 -19.86 7.55 -37.31
C ILE A 735 -20.43 6.88 -38.55
N THR A 736 -21.49 6.09 -38.37
CA THR A 736 -22.15 5.31 -39.44
C THR A 736 -23.39 6.04 -39.90
N VAL A 737 -23.48 6.32 -41.20
CA VAL A 737 -24.68 6.87 -41.81
C VAL A 737 -25.53 5.72 -42.35
N THR A 738 -26.71 5.50 -41.77
CA THR A 738 -27.62 4.43 -42.21
C THR A 738 -28.55 4.83 -43.33
N THR A 739 -28.66 3.93 -44.29
CA THR A 739 -29.80 3.78 -45.21
C THR A 739 -30.34 2.35 -45.05
N ASN A 740 -31.67 2.20 -45.02
CA ASN A 740 -32.33 0.96 -44.59
C ASN A 740 -32.17 -0.20 -45.60
N ASN A 741 -31.94 -1.45 -45.15
CA ASN A 741 -32.75 -2.67 -45.47
C ASN A 741 -32.33 -3.91 -44.58
N PRO A 742 -32.63 -5.22 -44.85
CA PRO A 742 -33.31 -6.06 -43.85
C PRO A 742 -32.62 -7.43 -43.52
N GLY A 743 -33.31 -8.32 -42.79
CA GLY A 743 -32.78 -9.63 -42.37
C GLY A 743 -33.81 -10.78 -42.24
N THR A 744 -34.49 -11.13 -43.34
CA THR A 744 -35.34 -12.35 -43.44
C THR A 744 -34.85 -13.28 -44.55
N ASP A 745 -35.48 -14.46 -44.74
CA ASP A 745 -35.34 -15.22 -45.99
C ASP A 745 -35.68 -14.33 -47.20
N GLN A 746 -34.90 -14.45 -48.28
CA GLN A 746 -35.01 -13.60 -49.46
C GLN A 746 -35.50 -14.41 -50.65
N ILE A 747 -36.63 -14.00 -51.21
CA ILE A 747 -37.36 -14.69 -52.28
C ILE A 747 -37.66 -13.68 -53.37
N HIS A 748 -37.43 -14.06 -54.64
CA HIS A 748 -37.90 -13.29 -55.79
C HIS A 748 -38.53 -14.20 -56.83
N ASN A 749 -39.84 -14.00 -57.02
CA ASN A 749 -40.65 -14.67 -58.03
C ASN A 749 -40.77 -13.75 -59.25
N PHE A 750 -40.25 -14.18 -60.40
CA PHE A 750 -40.27 -13.38 -61.62
C PHE A 750 -41.69 -13.19 -62.19
N THR A 751 -42.64 -14.06 -61.84
CA THR A 751 -44.06 -13.98 -62.24
C THR A 751 -44.79 -12.83 -61.54
N THR A 752 -44.49 -12.55 -60.27
CA THR A 752 -45.15 -11.46 -59.51
C THR A 752 -44.36 -10.16 -59.54
N SER A 753 -43.03 -10.25 -59.60
CA SER A 753 -42.14 -9.13 -59.26
C SER A 753 -41.24 -8.67 -60.42
N GLY A 754 -41.32 -9.32 -61.59
CA GLY A 754 -40.51 -8.99 -62.76
C GLY A 754 -39.01 -9.01 -62.43
N LYS A 755 -38.32 -7.87 -62.56
CA LYS A 755 -36.91 -7.69 -62.13
C LYS A 755 -36.77 -6.86 -60.84
N THR A 756 -37.87 -6.41 -60.25
CA THR A 756 -37.86 -5.47 -59.12
C THR A 756 -37.72 -6.25 -57.82
N SER A 757 -36.54 -6.19 -57.20
CA SER A 757 -36.25 -6.82 -55.91
C SER A 757 -35.58 -5.82 -54.96
N SER A 758 -35.81 -5.99 -53.66
CA SER A 758 -35.18 -5.22 -52.58
C SER A 758 -33.89 -5.87 -52.05
N PHE A 759 -33.45 -6.98 -52.65
CA PHE A 759 -32.27 -7.75 -52.26
C PHE A 759 -31.42 -8.21 -53.46
N TYR A 760 -32.03 -8.66 -54.56
CA TYR A 760 -31.31 -9.06 -55.78
C TYR A 760 -31.20 -7.91 -56.78
N THR A 761 -29.98 -7.52 -57.14
CA THR A 761 -29.75 -6.61 -58.27
C THR A 761 -29.79 -7.43 -59.56
N ILE A 762 -30.85 -7.31 -60.36
CA ILE A 762 -31.12 -8.17 -61.52
C ILE A 762 -30.91 -7.40 -62.84
N THR A 763 -29.87 -7.76 -63.58
CA THR A 763 -29.57 -7.23 -64.92
C THR A 763 -29.72 -8.34 -65.96
N GLY A 764 -30.50 -8.10 -67.01
CA GLY A 764 -30.81 -9.07 -68.07
C GLY A 764 -32.16 -8.79 -68.71
N ASN A 765 -32.66 -9.69 -69.58
CA ASN A 765 -33.95 -9.55 -70.26
C ASN A 765 -35.00 -10.53 -69.73
N MET A 766 -36.26 -10.09 -69.63
CA MET A 766 -37.36 -11.05 -69.46
C MET A 766 -37.56 -11.82 -70.77
N ASN A 767 -38.06 -13.04 -70.69
CA ASN A 767 -38.60 -13.71 -71.86
C ASN A 767 -39.98 -13.11 -72.18
N SER A 768 -40.22 -12.82 -73.47
CA SER A 768 -41.47 -12.28 -74.00
C SER A 768 -42.51 -13.36 -74.29
N ALA A 769 -42.13 -14.63 -74.14
CA ALA A 769 -43.02 -15.79 -74.13
C ALA A 769 -42.97 -16.46 -72.76
N ASP A 770 -44.11 -16.52 -72.09
CA ASP A 770 -44.28 -17.20 -70.81
C ASP A 770 -43.93 -18.69 -70.89
N GLY A 771 -43.64 -19.29 -69.75
CA GLY A 771 -43.56 -20.73 -69.56
C GLY A 771 -44.60 -21.21 -68.55
N SER A 772 -44.41 -22.42 -68.01
CA SER A 772 -45.21 -22.94 -66.91
C SER A 772 -44.40 -23.97 -66.12
N VAL A 773 -44.00 -23.60 -64.90
CA VAL A 773 -43.32 -24.50 -63.94
C VAL A 773 -44.05 -24.44 -62.61
N THR A 774 -44.26 -25.58 -61.96
CA THR A 774 -44.85 -25.64 -60.61
C THR A 774 -43.77 -25.90 -59.58
N TYR A 775 -43.65 -25.03 -58.57
CA TYR A 775 -42.70 -25.19 -57.47
C TYR A 775 -43.30 -24.69 -56.15
N ALA A 776 -43.11 -25.45 -55.06
CA ALA A 776 -43.64 -25.14 -53.72
C ALA A 776 -45.16 -24.82 -53.68
N GLY A 777 -45.95 -25.41 -54.58
CA GLY A 777 -47.39 -25.16 -54.71
C GLY A 777 -47.77 -23.92 -55.55
N LEU A 778 -46.80 -23.19 -56.08
CA LEU A 778 -47.00 -22.02 -56.95
C LEU A 778 -46.81 -22.41 -58.42
N THR A 779 -47.69 -21.90 -59.29
CA THR A 779 -47.50 -21.91 -60.75
C THR A 779 -46.74 -20.66 -61.16
N LEU A 780 -45.63 -20.84 -61.88
CA LEU A 780 -44.71 -19.78 -62.30
C LEU A 780 -44.72 -19.69 -63.83
N THR A 781 -44.93 -18.48 -64.38
CA THR A 781 -45.10 -18.26 -65.82
C THR A 781 -44.07 -17.30 -66.42
N ALA A 782 -43.86 -16.12 -65.82
CA ALA A 782 -42.87 -15.16 -66.32
C ALA A 782 -41.46 -15.51 -65.83
N ARG A 783 -40.47 -15.33 -66.72
CA ARG A 783 -39.13 -15.90 -66.59
C ARG A 783 -38.04 -14.99 -67.15
N LEU A 784 -36.91 -14.87 -66.45
CA LEU A 784 -35.72 -14.12 -66.88
C LEU A 784 -34.87 -14.98 -67.81
N LYS A 785 -34.48 -14.46 -68.97
CA LYS A 785 -33.49 -15.11 -69.85
C LYS A 785 -32.11 -15.03 -69.18
N ILE A 786 -31.47 -16.18 -68.97
CA ILE A 786 -30.06 -16.26 -68.58
C ILE A 786 -29.21 -16.31 -69.86
N GLU A 787 -28.85 -15.13 -70.34
CA GLU A 787 -28.00 -14.92 -71.52
C GLU A 787 -26.65 -14.28 -71.15
N SER A 788 -25.74 -14.09 -72.10
CA SER A 788 -24.35 -13.69 -71.79
C SER A 788 -24.21 -12.28 -71.18
N SER A 789 -25.23 -11.44 -71.33
CA SER A 789 -25.38 -10.11 -70.71
C SER A 789 -26.11 -10.14 -69.35
N THR A 790 -26.52 -11.32 -68.88
CA THR A 790 -27.32 -11.47 -67.66
C THR A 790 -26.44 -11.70 -66.44
N SER A 791 -26.69 -10.91 -65.39
CA SER A 791 -26.02 -11.01 -64.10
C SER A 791 -27.03 -10.69 -62.99
N ILE A 792 -27.07 -11.52 -61.96
CA ILE A 792 -27.77 -11.24 -60.71
C ILE A 792 -26.72 -11.12 -59.61
N THR A 793 -26.68 -10.00 -58.90
CA THR A 793 -25.77 -9.78 -57.77
C THR A 793 -26.54 -9.51 -56.48
N TYR A 794 -26.04 -10.03 -55.37
CA TYR A 794 -26.64 -9.91 -54.03
C TYR A 794 -25.59 -10.18 -52.95
N THR A 795 -25.80 -9.67 -51.74
CA THR A 795 -24.86 -9.86 -50.62
C THR A 795 -25.53 -10.64 -49.50
N THR A 796 -24.92 -11.73 -49.06
CA THR A 796 -25.40 -12.56 -47.95
C THR A 796 -24.71 -12.17 -46.64
N THR A 797 -25.48 -11.95 -45.58
CA THR A 797 -24.96 -11.62 -44.25
C THR A 797 -24.52 -12.85 -43.44
N SER A 798 -24.76 -14.06 -43.95
CA SER A 798 -24.44 -15.35 -43.33
C SER A 798 -24.43 -16.46 -44.37
N ALA A 799 -23.89 -17.63 -44.03
CA ALA A 799 -23.98 -18.81 -44.88
C ALA A 799 -25.45 -19.21 -45.13
N SER A 800 -25.77 -19.55 -46.37
CA SER A 800 -27.14 -19.66 -46.87
C SER A 800 -27.27 -20.73 -47.94
N THR A 801 -28.49 -21.20 -48.18
CA THR A 801 -28.83 -22.11 -49.27
C THR A 801 -29.52 -21.32 -50.39
N LEU A 802 -28.92 -21.32 -51.57
CA LEU A 802 -29.50 -20.76 -52.79
C LEU A 802 -30.24 -21.86 -53.56
N THR A 803 -31.47 -21.56 -53.98
CA THR A 803 -32.26 -22.40 -54.89
C THR A 803 -32.69 -21.58 -56.11
N LEU A 804 -32.53 -22.14 -57.31
CA LEU A 804 -32.89 -21.56 -58.60
C LEU A 804 -33.79 -22.53 -59.37
N ILE A 805 -34.90 -22.02 -59.92
CA ILE A 805 -35.90 -22.81 -60.67
C ILE A 805 -35.96 -22.36 -62.13
N PHE A 806 -35.73 -23.29 -63.04
CA PHE A 806 -35.73 -23.12 -64.50
C PHE A 806 -36.86 -23.94 -65.16
N ASP A 807 -36.95 -23.92 -66.49
CA ASP A 807 -37.82 -24.83 -67.24
C ASP A 807 -37.53 -26.30 -66.81
N SER A 808 -38.56 -27.12 -66.58
CA SER A 808 -38.41 -28.45 -65.94
C SER A 808 -37.61 -29.48 -66.73
N ASN A 809 -37.40 -29.24 -68.03
CA ASN A 809 -36.53 -30.03 -68.91
C ASN A 809 -35.09 -29.50 -69.01
N PHE A 810 -34.74 -28.42 -68.30
CA PHE A 810 -33.40 -27.86 -68.29
C PHE A 810 -32.43 -28.74 -67.47
N THR A 811 -31.40 -29.23 -68.16
CA THR A 811 -30.30 -30.06 -67.61
C THR A 811 -28.92 -29.42 -67.80
N GLY A 812 -28.90 -28.14 -68.23
CA GLY A 812 -27.67 -27.38 -68.44
C GLY A 812 -27.06 -26.85 -67.14
N THR A 813 -26.02 -26.04 -67.27
CA THR A 813 -25.27 -25.45 -66.14
C THR A 813 -25.61 -23.98 -65.90
N ILE A 814 -25.42 -23.54 -64.66
CA ILE A 814 -25.49 -22.13 -64.23
C ILE A 814 -24.27 -21.82 -63.38
N LYS A 815 -23.70 -20.62 -63.53
CA LYS A 815 -22.54 -20.20 -62.73
C LYS A 815 -22.97 -19.40 -61.52
N VAL A 816 -22.55 -19.82 -60.33
CA VAL A 816 -22.67 -19.04 -59.10
C VAL A 816 -21.25 -18.80 -58.58
N ASN A 817 -20.87 -17.53 -58.40
CA ASN A 817 -19.48 -17.13 -58.08
C ASN A 817 -18.44 -17.76 -59.02
N ASN A 818 -18.76 -17.78 -60.33
CA ASN A 818 -18.01 -18.42 -61.42
C ASN A 818 -17.90 -19.97 -61.36
N VAL A 819 -18.40 -20.62 -60.30
CA VAL A 819 -18.48 -22.10 -60.18
C VAL A 819 -19.73 -22.61 -60.91
N SER A 820 -19.58 -23.61 -61.78
CA SER A 820 -20.68 -24.19 -62.55
C SER A 820 -21.43 -25.27 -61.77
N TYR A 821 -22.75 -25.13 -61.68
CA TYR A 821 -23.68 -26.13 -61.11
C TYR A 821 -24.62 -26.64 -62.20
N THR A 822 -24.82 -27.95 -62.31
CA THR A 822 -25.73 -28.59 -63.28
C THR A 822 -27.14 -28.69 -62.72
N ALA A 823 -28.16 -28.39 -63.53
CA ALA A 823 -29.56 -28.52 -63.15
C ALA A 823 -30.04 -29.97 -63.19
N SER A 824 -30.86 -30.35 -62.21
CA SER A 824 -31.60 -31.62 -62.20
C SER A 824 -33.09 -31.30 -62.27
N SER A 825 -33.79 -31.78 -63.30
CA SER A 825 -35.21 -31.47 -63.57
C SER A 825 -35.54 -29.97 -63.50
N GLY A 826 -34.67 -29.11 -64.02
CA GLY A 826 -34.81 -27.66 -63.98
C GLY A 826 -34.46 -27.00 -62.64
N ILE A 827 -33.97 -27.72 -61.63
CA ILE A 827 -33.62 -27.15 -60.32
C ILE A 827 -32.09 -27.15 -60.12
N VAL A 828 -31.56 -26.03 -59.62
CA VAL A 828 -30.19 -25.91 -59.10
C VAL A 828 -30.26 -25.47 -57.63
N THR A 829 -29.53 -26.18 -56.76
CA THR A 829 -29.36 -25.81 -55.35
C THR A 829 -27.88 -25.74 -55.02
N ALA A 830 -27.44 -24.70 -54.30
CA ALA A 830 -26.05 -24.48 -53.92
C ALA A 830 -25.93 -23.92 -52.50
N SER A 831 -24.88 -24.33 -51.77
CA SER A 831 -24.51 -23.72 -50.48
C SER A 831 -23.61 -22.51 -50.75
N ILE A 832 -23.98 -21.35 -50.19
CA ILE A 832 -23.40 -20.05 -50.49
C ILE A 832 -22.83 -19.43 -49.19
N PRO A 833 -21.55 -18.99 -49.17
CA PRO A 833 -20.96 -18.34 -47.99
C PRO A 833 -21.56 -16.96 -47.72
N ALA A 834 -21.19 -16.35 -46.59
CA ALA A 834 -21.43 -14.92 -46.38
C ALA A 834 -20.53 -14.08 -47.31
N GLY A 835 -21.02 -12.94 -47.80
CA GLY A 835 -20.29 -12.04 -48.68
C GLY A 835 -21.05 -11.63 -49.94
N ALA A 836 -20.36 -11.00 -50.89
CA ALA A 836 -20.92 -10.62 -52.18
C ALA A 836 -20.99 -11.83 -53.13
N ASN A 837 -22.15 -12.06 -53.74
CA ASN A 837 -22.42 -13.19 -54.61
C ASN A 837 -22.92 -12.76 -55.99
N THR A 838 -22.66 -13.62 -56.98
CA THR A 838 -22.97 -13.38 -58.40
C THR A 838 -23.57 -14.64 -59.03
N ILE A 839 -24.60 -14.49 -59.85
CA ILE A 839 -25.17 -15.56 -60.67
C ILE A 839 -25.09 -15.13 -62.13
N THR A 840 -24.48 -15.96 -62.97
CA THR A 840 -24.19 -15.70 -64.38
C THR A 840 -24.40 -16.95 -65.23
N LYS A 841 -24.39 -16.77 -66.55
CA LYS A 841 -24.61 -17.85 -67.52
C LYS A 841 -23.53 -18.95 -67.45
N GLY A 842 -23.98 -20.19 -67.28
CA GLY A 842 -23.24 -21.38 -67.74
C GLY A 842 -23.74 -21.79 -69.12
N SER A 843 -25.00 -22.23 -69.16
CA SER A 843 -25.81 -22.53 -70.35
C SER A 843 -26.93 -21.49 -70.50
N VAL A 844 -27.55 -21.38 -71.68
CA VAL A 844 -28.76 -20.54 -71.84
C VAL A 844 -29.93 -21.23 -71.14
N ALA A 845 -30.68 -20.48 -70.32
CA ALA A 845 -31.80 -20.97 -69.53
C ALA A 845 -32.87 -19.88 -69.32
N ASN A 846 -34.06 -20.23 -68.83
CA ASN A 846 -35.05 -19.27 -68.34
C ASN A 846 -35.30 -19.47 -66.84
N LEU A 847 -35.01 -18.47 -66.00
CA LEU A 847 -35.15 -18.51 -64.55
C LEU A 847 -36.53 -17.97 -64.12
N PHE A 848 -37.32 -18.76 -63.41
CA PHE A 848 -38.66 -18.39 -62.92
C PHE A 848 -38.68 -17.90 -61.47
N TYR A 849 -37.74 -18.41 -60.65
CA TYR A 849 -37.74 -18.18 -59.20
C TYR A 849 -36.33 -18.33 -58.62
N ILE A 850 -35.98 -17.44 -57.70
CA ILE A 850 -34.75 -17.47 -56.90
C ILE A 850 -35.10 -17.32 -55.42
N SER A 851 -34.44 -18.11 -54.57
CA SER A 851 -34.54 -18.02 -53.12
C SER A 851 -33.17 -18.19 -52.48
N THR A 852 -32.80 -17.27 -51.59
CA THR A 852 -31.64 -17.34 -50.71
C THR A 852 -32.17 -17.49 -49.29
N LYS A 853 -32.18 -18.73 -48.81
CA LYS A 853 -32.62 -19.09 -47.47
C LYS A 853 -31.44 -19.06 -46.50
N TYR A 854 -31.55 -18.31 -45.42
CA TYR A 854 -30.51 -18.30 -44.39
C TYR A 854 -30.65 -19.55 -43.52
N ASN A 855 -29.54 -20.26 -43.33
CA ASN A 855 -29.53 -21.57 -42.69
C ASN A 855 -29.92 -21.42 -41.21
N SER A 856 -31.13 -21.88 -40.86
CA SER A 856 -31.81 -21.55 -39.61
C SER A 856 -32.08 -22.82 -38.79
N GLY A 857 -31.37 -22.95 -37.66
CA GLY A 857 -31.43 -24.09 -36.75
C GLY A 857 -30.13 -24.91 -36.73
N THR A 858 -29.65 -25.42 -35.58
CA THR A 858 -30.15 -25.25 -34.21
C THR A 858 -29.01 -25.43 -33.20
N ALA A 859 -28.89 -24.49 -32.27
CA ALA A 859 -28.34 -24.71 -30.93
C ALA A 859 -29.34 -24.16 -29.92
N LYS A 860 -29.33 -24.69 -28.69
CA LYS A 860 -30.32 -24.33 -27.66
C LYS A 860 -30.18 -22.87 -27.23
N MET A 861 -31.28 -22.40 -26.64
CA MET A 861 -31.37 -21.35 -25.63
C MET A 861 -30.00 -20.85 -25.14
N ALA A 862 -29.69 -19.55 -25.16
CA ALA A 862 -30.51 -18.39 -25.54
C ALA A 862 -29.71 -17.03 -25.74
N GLN A 863 -29.84 -16.06 -24.80
CA GLN A 863 -30.19 -14.64 -25.01
C GLN A 863 -29.71 -13.85 -23.67
N THR A 864 -29.62 -12.52 -23.49
CA THR A 864 -28.74 -11.59 -22.65
C THR A 864 -28.93 -11.06 -21.10
N THR A 865 -29.06 -9.77 -20.60
CA THR A 865 -28.48 -9.05 -19.30
C THR A 865 -28.77 -9.38 -17.80
N GLU A 866 -27.82 -8.91 -16.94
CA GLU A 866 -27.86 -8.09 -15.66
C GLU A 866 -29.21 -7.69 -15.02
N LEU A 867 -29.14 -7.66 -13.67
CA LEU A 867 -30.09 -7.05 -12.74
C LEU A 867 -29.86 -5.53 -12.60
N THR A 868 -30.92 -4.82 -12.23
CA THR A 868 -30.86 -3.77 -11.20
C THR A 868 -31.95 -4.04 -10.16
N GLU A 869 -31.52 -4.22 -8.89
CA GLU A 869 -32.21 -3.89 -7.61
C GLU A 869 -33.65 -4.46 -7.36
N THR A 870 -34.14 -4.69 -6.13
CA THR A 870 -33.73 -4.23 -4.78
C THR A 870 -34.13 -5.27 -3.68
N GLU A 871 -33.69 -5.02 -2.45
CA GLU A 871 -34.33 -5.37 -1.14
C GLU A 871 -34.50 -6.82 -0.62
N THR A 872 -33.75 -7.10 0.47
CA THR A 872 -34.14 -7.81 1.73
C THR A 872 -34.53 -9.30 1.78
N ALA A 873 -34.50 -9.81 3.03
CA ALA A 873 -34.88 -11.13 3.55
C ALA A 873 -33.84 -12.28 3.46
N THR A 874 -33.84 -13.10 4.51
CA THR A 874 -32.86 -14.16 4.82
C THR A 874 -33.42 -15.55 4.56
N GLU A 875 -32.76 -16.36 3.73
CA GLU A 875 -32.91 -17.82 3.76
C GLU A 875 -31.72 -18.53 3.09
N SER A 876 -31.56 -19.83 3.36
CA SER A 876 -30.43 -20.65 2.91
C SER A 876 -30.40 -20.75 1.38
N LYS A 877 -29.32 -20.23 0.77
CA LYS A 877 -29.25 -19.92 -0.66
C LYS A 877 -28.28 -20.85 -1.38
N VAL A 878 -28.73 -21.54 -2.43
CA VAL A 878 -27.87 -22.36 -3.31
C VAL A 878 -26.86 -21.45 -4.02
N ILE A 879 -25.63 -21.93 -4.24
CA ILE A 879 -24.54 -21.17 -4.85
C ILE A 879 -24.04 -21.87 -6.13
N LEU A 880 -23.67 -21.07 -7.12
CA LEU A 880 -23.15 -21.51 -8.41
C LEU A 880 -21.62 -21.42 -8.47
N TYR A 881 -20.96 -22.52 -8.84
CA TYR A 881 -19.50 -22.64 -8.81
C TYR A 881 -18.98 -23.65 -9.86
N PRO A 882 -17.71 -23.59 -10.31
CA PRO A 882 -16.74 -22.51 -10.05
C PRO A 882 -17.15 -21.22 -10.75
N ASN A 883 -16.76 -20.08 -10.19
CA ASN A 883 -16.95 -18.77 -10.80
C ASN A 883 -15.65 -17.97 -10.62
N PRO A 884 -14.86 -17.68 -11.69
CA PRO A 884 -15.17 -17.90 -13.10
C PRO A 884 -15.23 -19.38 -13.52
N VAL A 885 -16.18 -19.72 -14.39
CA VAL A 885 -16.40 -21.06 -14.97
C VAL A 885 -15.68 -21.20 -16.31
N THR A 886 -15.02 -22.32 -16.59
CA THR A 886 -14.44 -22.58 -17.92
C THR A 886 -15.37 -23.45 -18.78
N ASN A 887 -15.96 -24.51 -18.21
CA ASN A 887 -16.68 -25.54 -18.97
C ASN A 887 -18.08 -25.82 -18.39
N THR A 888 -18.19 -26.25 -17.12
CA THR A 888 -19.45 -26.66 -16.47
C THR A 888 -19.62 -25.95 -15.14
N LEU A 889 -20.84 -25.52 -14.85
CA LEU A 889 -21.24 -24.84 -13.61
C LEU A 889 -22.10 -25.78 -12.75
N TYR A 890 -21.80 -25.89 -11.47
CA TYR A 890 -22.40 -26.80 -10.49
C TYR A 890 -23.17 -26.03 -9.42
N LEU A 891 -24.11 -26.71 -8.75
CA LEU A 891 -24.97 -26.16 -7.70
C LEU A 891 -24.63 -26.77 -6.34
N SER A 892 -24.50 -25.93 -5.30
CA SER A 892 -23.80 -26.28 -4.07
C SER A 892 -24.60 -27.08 -3.02
N ASN A 893 -25.05 -28.28 -3.39
CA ASN A 893 -25.68 -29.33 -2.55
C ASN A 893 -27.24 -29.32 -2.45
N VAL A 894 -27.81 -30.47 -2.08
CA VAL A 894 -29.03 -31.04 -2.71
C VAL A 894 -30.34 -30.98 -1.92
N ASN A 895 -30.43 -30.22 -0.83
CA ASN A 895 -31.64 -30.24 0.03
C ASN A 895 -32.82 -29.41 -0.53
N GLN A 896 -32.56 -28.43 -1.39
CA GLN A 896 -33.58 -27.69 -2.13
C GLN A 896 -33.74 -28.28 -3.53
N LYS A 897 -34.97 -28.64 -3.91
CA LYS A 897 -35.31 -29.07 -5.26
C LYS A 897 -35.26 -27.88 -6.20
N VAL A 898 -34.20 -27.82 -7.00
CA VAL A 898 -34.11 -26.94 -8.17
C VAL A 898 -35.32 -27.21 -9.06
N GLU A 899 -36.09 -26.18 -9.38
CA GLU A 899 -37.20 -26.22 -10.32
C GLU A 899 -36.74 -25.77 -11.72
N GLN A 900 -35.83 -24.80 -11.79
CA GLN A 900 -35.33 -24.25 -13.04
C GLN A 900 -34.01 -23.51 -12.83
N ILE A 901 -33.06 -23.69 -13.74
CA ILE A 901 -31.85 -22.85 -13.84
C ILE A 901 -31.90 -22.14 -15.19
N LEU A 902 -31.67 -20.83 -15.18
CA LEU A 902 -31.71 -19.95 -16.34
C LEU A 902 -30.48 -19.03 -16.27
N VAL A 903 -29.47 -19.26 -17.11
CA VAL A 903 -28.16 -18.57 -17.16
C VAL A 903 -28.24 -17.45 -18.20
N TYR A 904 -28.38 -16.17 -17.87
CA TYR A 904 -28.52 -14.99 -18.76
C TYR A 904 -27.12 -14.44 -19.22
N ASN A 905 -26.94 -13.66 -20.31
CA ASN A 905 -25.72 -12.83 -20.66
C ASN A 905 -25.76 -11.31 -20.27
N LEU A 906 -25.62 -10.34 -21.22
CA LEU A 906 -25.48 -8.86 -21.03
C LEU A 906 -26.27 -7.92 -22.04
N SER A 907 -27.64 -7.96 -22.11
CA SER A 907 -28.66 -7.07 -22.82
C SER A 907 -30.24 -7.37 -22.66
N GLY A 908 -30.80 -7.95 -21.57
CA GLY A 908 -32.19 -8.30 -21.19
C GLY A 908 -32.58 -9.79 -21.07
N LEU A 909 -32.05 -10.61 -21.96
CA LEU A 909 -32.63 -11.87 -22.47
C LEU A 909 -32.02 -13.19 -21.82
N LEU A 910 -32.40 -14.41 -22.27
CA LEU A 910 -32.06 -15.86 -21.93
C LEU A 910 -30.84 -16.33 -21.03
N VAL A 911 -29.65 -16.97 -21.34
CA VAL A 911 -28.87 -17.76 -22.36
C VAL A 911 -28.68 -19.28 -22.14
N LYS A 912 -29.01 -19.94 -21.03
CA LYS A 912 -28.98 -21.43 -21.00
C LYS A 912 -29.92 -21.93 -19.93
N SER A 913 -30.70 -22.95 -20.23
CA SER A 913 -31.73 -23.45 -19.33
C SER A 913 -31.53 -24.91 -18.95
N ALA A 914 -31.69 -25.21 -17.67
CA ALA A 914 -31.90 -26.56 -17.14
C ALA A 914 -33.22 -26.63 -16.35
N GLY A 915 -33.75 -27.84 -16.20
CA GLY A 915 -35.08 -28.09 -15.64
C GLY A 915 -35.06 -28.47 -14.16
N LYS A 916 -36.13 -29.16 -13.73
CA LYS A 916 -36.25 -29.66 -12.35
C LYS A 916 -35.13 -30.64 -11.99
N ASP A 917 -34.79 -30.69 -10.71
CA ASP A 917 -33.81 -31.57 -10.07
C ASP A 917 -32.43 -31.60 -10.79
N THR A 918 -31.99 -30.46 -11.37
CA THR A 918 -30.69 -30.36 -12.06
C THR A 918 -29.60 -29.78 -11.16
N GLU A 919 -28.52 -30.55 -10.94
CA GLU A 919 -27.39 -30.21 -10.06
C GLU A 919 -26.21 -29.53 -10.77
N SER A 920 -26.17 -29.52 -12.11
CA SER A 920 -25.14 -28.82 -12.90
C SER A 920 -25.60 -28.48 -14.32
N ILE A 921 -24.99 -27.46 -14.91
CA ILE A 921 -25.28 -26.97 -16.26
C ILE A 921 -23.98 -26.78 -17.05
N ASP A 922 -23.85 -27.51 -18.16
CA ASP A 922 -22.74 -27.36 -19.11
C ASP A 922 -22.82 -25.99 -19.79
N LEU A 923 -21.72 -25.26 -19.83
CA LEU A 923 -21.57 -23.94 -20.44
C LEU A 923 -20.45 -23.91 -21.49
N ASN A 924 -19.87 -25.04 -21.92
CA ASN A 924 -18.82 -25.09 -22.96
C ASN A 924 -19.19 -24.35 -24.25
N GLN A 925 -20.47 -24.37 -24.60
CA GLN A 925 -21.02 -23.75 -25.80
C GLN A 925 -21.26 -22.22 -25.64
N LEU A 926 -21.00 -21.65 -24.47
CA LEU A 926 -21.00 -20.21 -24.25
C LEU A 926 -19.58 -19.64 -24.46
N ILE A 927 -19.52 -18.50 -25.15
CA ILE A 927 -18.27 -17.76 -25.35
C ILE A 927 -17.77 -17.14 -24.04
N PRO A 928 -16.47 -16.82 -23.91
CA PRO A 928 -15.95 -16.10 -22.76
C PRO A 928 -16.64 -14.74 -22.58
N GLY A 929 -17.02 -14.40 -21.35
CA GLY A 929 -17.83 -13.21 -21.03
C GLY A 929 -18.62 -13.37 -19.73
N THR A 930 -19.30 -12.31 -19.30
CA THR A 930 -20.12 -12.32 -18.08
C THR A 930 -21.55 -12.79 -18.38
N TYR A 931 -22.12 -13.53 -17.44
CA TYR A 931 -23.44 -14.15 -17.50
C TYR A 931 -24.15 -13.99 -16.15
N LEU A 932 -25.48 -13.97 -16.12
CA LEU A 932 -26.30 -13.68 -14.94
C LEU A 932 -27.30 -14.82 -14.69
N VAL A 933 -27.09 -15.68 -13.71
CA VAL A 933 -27.86 -16.92 -13.57
C VAL A 933 -28.97 -16.80 -12.54
N LYS A 934 -30.22 -16.94 -12.97
CA LYS A 934 -31.38 -17.15 -12.09
C LYS A 934 -31.59 -18.64 -11.82
N VAL A 935 -31.62 -19.03 -10.56
CA VAL A 935 -32.04 -20.35 -10.09
C VAL A 935 -33.38 -20.18 -9.38
N SER A 936 -34.33 -21.06 -9.67
CA SER A 936 -35.59 -21.20 -8.96
C SER A 936 -35.62 -22.59 -8.33
N THR A 937 -35.95 -22.66 -7.04
CA THR A 937 -36.13 -23.87 -6.24
C THR A 937 -37.56 -23.94 -5.69
N ASN A 938 -37.92 -25.04 -5.03
CA ASN A 938 -39.20 -25.21 -4.34
C ASN A 938 -39.42 -24.22 -3.17
N GLU A 939 -38.38 -23.50 -2.73
CA GLU A 939 -38.43 -22.55 -1.61
C GLU A 939 -38.30 -21.08 -2.06
N GLY A 940 -37.75 -20.80 -3.24
CA GLY A 940 -37.68 -19.43 -3.76
C GLY A 940 -36.95 -19.31 -5.09
N SER A 941 -36.69 -18.08 -5.56
CA SER A 941 -35.82 -17.86 -6.72
C SER A 941 -34.83 -16.72 -6.48
N PHE A 942 -33.61 -16.88 -6.95
CA PHE A 942 -32.52 -15.92 -6.78
C PHE A 942 -31.63 -15.87 -8.02
N THR A 943 -30.80 -14.83 -8.11
CA THR A 943 -29.95 -14.59 -9.27
C THR A 943 -28.49 -14.33 -8.83
N GLN A 944 -27.52 -14.86 -9.57
CA GLN A 944 -26.07 -14.75 -9.30
C GLN A 944 -25.26 -14.55 -10.59
N THR A 945 -24.42 -13.51 -10.63
CA THR A 945 -23.53 -13.24 -11.77
C THR A 945 -22.34 -14.20 -11.81
N ILE A 946 -22.03 -14.75 -12.98
CA ILE A 946 -20.87 -15.61 -13.25
C ILE A 946 -20.02 -15.08 -14.42
N LEU A 947 -18.73 -15.38 -14.43
CA LEU A 947 -17.82 -15.11 -15.54
C LEU A 947 -17.45 -16.42 -16.24
N LYS A 948 -17.80 -16.56 -17.52
CA LYS A 948 -17.31 -17.64 -18.40
C LYS A 948 -15.91 -17.27 -18.91
N LYS A 949 -14.94 -18.16 -18.73
CA LYS A 949 -13.59 -18.11 -19.32
C LYS A 949 -13.55 -18.75 -20.69
#